data_AF-A0AAW2NK47-F1
#
_entry.id   AF-A0AAW2NK47-F1
#
_cell.length_a   1.000
_cell.length_b   1.000
_cell.length_c   1.000
_cell.angle_alpha   90.00
_cell.angle_beta   90.00
_cell.angle_gamma   90.00
#
_symmetry.space_group_name_H-M   'P 1'
#
loop_
_entity.id
_entity.type
_entity.pdbx_description
1 polymer ?
#
loop_
_entity_poly.entity_id
_entity_poly.type
_entity_poly.pdbx_seq_one_letter_code
_entity_poly.pdbx_strand_id
1 'polypeptide(L)'
;MGKVGVTLAAGCAAAVCVVAAVMVGRSVRRRRGWRRVVRVLEELEEGCATTVGRLRQVVDAMAVEMHAGLASEGGSKLKMLLTYVHNLPTGNEKGIYYALDLGGTNFRVLRVKLGGQRCIIEHDVDLQPIPQHLMTSSSVELFDFIATSLKDFVEREENISEPSQGERRELGFTFSFPVKQTSSSSGTLIKWTKGFSIEDMVGRDVSQCLQEALSRKGLDMQVTVLINDTVGTLALGHYHDEDTVAAVIIGTGTNACYLERADAIIKCQGPLTTSAGMVINMEWGNFWSSHLPRTPYDAELDADSPHANDQGFEKMISGLYLGDIVRRVILRMSQESDVFGPVSSKLLEPFILRTPMIAAMHEDNSSNLSEVAQILNDTLEIPDVPLNVRKLVVKVCDVVTRRAARLAAAGIVGILKKIGRDGNGGIAGGKTKSGSRIKMRRTVVAVEGGLYTNYTICALPSSTDEDAYLGLLMYKRGGILGHALPPTLGILQYDADENWVNGEAAGALDLQTIGLHEVGHVLGLGHTNDVHAIMYPSMVQDPPHHRLDAQTTSAMDFLKTLIGARKGTTFKGISQLKKYLSRLGYMNDDINTPTNQINDFFDGKLELAVKRYQTFFKLAVNGVMDANTVAQMSRPRCGVPDFHLNSSNNELFLQVPTLASHFTFLPGDPKWPKRNLTYSFPQGTRKDAYSAIKYATQLWAFYSPLKFSYTPNYDQADIKISFQYRDHGDGSPFDGPGGILGHASPPTDARFHYDGDERWVDGVTPGAFDLQTVGLHELGHALGLGHTVHVDAIMYPHVQVGVRKVLGYDDVLGIRTLYPF
;
A
#
# COMPACT_ATOMS: atom_id res chain seq x y z
N MET A 1 -13.95 42.89 -69.14
CA MET A 1 -13.78 42.44 -67.74
C MET A 1 -14.08 40.95 -67.51
N GLY A 2 -15.10 40.34 -68.15
CA GLY A 2 -15.54 38.96 -67.84
C GLY A 2 -14.48 37.83 -67.87
N LYS A 3 -13.55 37.81 -68.85
CA LYS A 3 -12.57 36.70 -68.97
C LYS A 3 -11.56 36.61 -67.81
N VAL A 4 -11.17 37.75 -67.22
CA VAL A 4 -10.17 37.80 -66.13
C VAL A 4 -10.74 37.30 -64.80
N GLY A 5 -12.01 37.61 -64.52
CA GLY A 5 -12.69 37.13 -63.31
C GLY A 5 -12.86 35.61 -63.29
N VAL A 6 -13.17 34.99 -64.43
CA VAL A 6 -13.30 33.53 -64.56
C VAL A 6 -11.95 32.83 -64.34
N THR A 7 -10.85 33.34 -64.89
CA THR A 7 -9.52 32.76 -64.66
C THR A 7 -9.07 32.89 -63.19
N LEU A 8 -9.39 34.01 -62.52
CA LEU A 8 -9.04 34.21 -61.12
C LEU A 8 -9.85 33.26 -60.20
N ALA A 9 -11.16 33.15 -60.43
CA ALA A 9 -12.04 32.25 -59.69
C ALA A 9 -11.65 30.77 -59.87
N ALA A 10 -11.30 30.35 -61.10
CA ALA A 10 -10.81 29.00 -61.38
C ALA A 10 -9.47 28.71 -60.68
N GLY A 11 -8.54 29.67 -60.63
CA GLY A 11 -7.29 29.56 -59.90
C GLY A 11 -7.49 29.39 -58.38
N CYS A 12 -8.36 30.20 -57.78
CA CYS A 12 -8.74 30.07 -56.37
C CYS A 12 -9.41 28.71 -56.08
N ALA A 13 -10.34 28.25 -56.92
CA ALA A 13 -10.99 26.95 -56.75
C ALA A 13 -9.99 25.78 -56.85
N ALA A 14 -9.05 25.83 -57.80
CA ALA A 14 -7.99 24.84 -57.92
C ALA A 14 -7.07 24.82 -56.69
N ALA A 15 -6.66 25.98 -56.18
CA ALA A 15 -5.86 26.08 -54.97
C ALA A 15 -6.58 25.49 -53.74
N VAL A 16 -7.87 25.81 -53.56
CA VAL A 16 -8.70 25.23 -52.49
C VAL A 16 -8.82 23.70 -52.63
N CYS A 17 -9.00 23.18 -53.85
CA CYS A 17 -9.06 21.73 -54.09
C CYS A 17 -7.72 21.03 -53.78
N VAL A 18 -6.58 21.64 -54.11
CA VAL A 18 -5.25 21.12 -53.78
C VAL A 18 -5.03 21.13 -52.26
N VAL A 19 -5.37 22.22 -51.57
CA VAL A 19 -5.28 22.29 -50.10
C VAL A 19 -6.18 21.24 -49.45
N ALA A 20 -7.43 21.10 -49.91
CA ALA A 20 -8.35 20.07 -49.42
C ALA A 20 -7.82 18.65 -49.66
N ALA A 21 -7.28 18.35 -50.85
CA ALA A 21 -6.67 17.06 -51.16
C ALA A 21 -5.45 16.75 -50.27
N VAL A 22 -4.60 17.76 -49.99
CA VAL A 22 -3.47 17.64 -49.06
C VAL A 22 -3.95 17.43 -47.62
N MET A 23 -5.00 18.13 -47.17
CA MET A 23 -5.59 17.95 -45.84
C MET A 23 -6.23 16.57 -45.68
N VAL A 24 -6.97 16.09 -46.68
CA VAL A 24 -7.53 14.73 -46.72
C VAL A 24 -6.41 13.69 -46.74
N GLY A 25 -5.38 13.86 -47.56
CA GLY A 25 -4.21 12.99 -47.61
C GLY A 25 -3.47 12.91 -46.26
N ARG A 26 -3.26 14.05 -45.59
CA ARG A 26 -2.70 14.11 -44.23
C ARG A 26 -3.61 13.43 -43.20
N SER A 27 -4.93 13.64 -43.27
CA SER A 27 -5.92 12.98 -42.40
C SER A 27 -5.94 11.46 -42.57
N VAL A 28 -5.91 10.97 -43.82
CA VAL A 28 -5.84 9.53 -44.13
C VAL A 28 -4.52 8.92 -43.66
N ARG A 29 -3.38 9.61 -43.82
CA ARG A 29 -2.08 9.15 -43.28
C ARG A 29 -2.12 9.06 -41.75
N ARG A 30 -2.57 10.11 -41.06
CA ARG A 30 -2.75 10.10 -39.59
C ARG A 30 -3.67 8.97 -39.11
N ARG A 31 -4.81 8.73 -39.79
CA ARG A 31 -5.72 7.60 -39.50
C ARG A 31 -5.15 6.22 -39.80
N ARG A 32 -4.11 6.09 -40.63
CA ARG A 32 -3.38 4.83 -40.85
C ARG A 32 -2.30 4.64 -39.78
N GLY A 33 -1.53 5.69 -39.48
CA GLY A 33 -0.54 5.71 -38.40
C GLY A 33 -1.15 5.38 -37.04
N TRP A 34 -2.23 6.06 -36.66
CA TRP A 34 -2.98 5.80 -35.43
C TRP A 34 -3.43 4.33 -35.31
N ARG A 35 -3.91 3.71 -36.40
CA ARG A 35 -4.30 2.29 -36.39
C ARG A 35 -3.12 1.34 -36.19
N ARG A 36 -1.92 1.67 -36.66
CA ARG A 36 -0.72 0.86 -36.37
C ARG A 36 -0.32 0.96 -34.91
N VAL A 37 -0.37 2.15 -34.32
CA VAL A 37 -0.06 2.37 -32.90
C VAL A 37 -1.07 1.67 -31.98
N VAL A 38 -2.36 1.74 -32.30
CA VAL A 38 -3.40 0.97 -31.57
C VAL A 38 -3.15 -0.53 -31.69
N ARG A 39 -2.75 -1.03 -32.88
CA ARG A 39 -2.40 -2.44 -33.06
C ARG A 39 -1.22 -2.89 -32.21
N VAL A 40 -0.20 -2.04 -32.00
CA VAL A 40 0.91 -2.35 -31.09
C VAL A 40 0.43 -2.52 -29.64
N LEU A 41 -0.61 -1.77 -29.23
CA LEU A 41 -1.26 -1.99 -27.93
C LEU A 41 -2.08 -3.28 -27.91
N GLU A 42 -2.85 -3.59 -28.95
CA GLU A 42 -3.62 -4.85 -29.07
C GLU A 42 -2.68 -6.08 -29.01
N GLU A 43 -1.56 -6.05 -29.74
CA GLU A 43 -0.51 -7.09 -29.73
C GLU A 43 0.16 -7.22 -28.34
N LEU A 44 0.29 -6.12 -27.58
CA LEU A 44 0.77 -6.14 -26.20
C LEU A 44 -0.28 -6.73 -25.24
N GLU A 45 -1.55 -6.35 -25.36
CA GLU A 45 -2.67 -6.85 -24.55
C GLU A 45 -2.83 -8.37 -24.73
N GLU A 46 -2.79 -8.87 -25.96
CA GLU A 46 -2.80 -10.30 -26.29
C GLU A 46 -1.55 -11.03 -25.77
N GLY A 47 -0.35 -10.47 -25.99
CA GLY A 47 0.92 -11.07 -25.56
C GLY A 47 1.08 -11.17 -24.04
N CYS A 48 0.60 -10.16 -23.31
CA CYS A 48 0.61 -10.09 -21.85
C CYS A 48 -0.56 -10.84 -21.18
N ALA A 49 -1.47 -11.44 -21.96
CA ALA A 49 -2.70 -12.03 -21.44
C ALA A 49 -2.44 -13.15 -20.40
N THR A 50 -2.91 -12.88 -19.17
CA THR A 50 -2.81 -13.75 -17.98
C THR A 50 -4.20 -14.31 -17.64
N THR A 51 -4.76 -15.09 -18.56
CA THR A 51 -6.03 -15.80 -18.33
C THR A 51 -5.92 -16.73 -17.11
N VAL A 52 -7.05 -17.01 -16.46
CA VAL A 52 -7.05 -17.87 -15.26
C VAL A 52 -6.47 -19.26 -15.54
N GLY A 53 -6.81 -19.87 -16.68
CA GLY A 53 -6.22 -21.15 -17.09
C GLY A 53 -4.69 -21.09 -17.20
N ARG A 54 -4.15 -19.99 -17.76
CA ARG A 54 -2.70 -19.76 -17.85
C ARG A 54 -2.06 -19.55 -16.48
N LEU A 55 -2.71 -18.80 -15.58
CA LEU A 55 -2.20 -18.61 -14.22
C LEU A 55 -2.20 -19.91 -13.40
N ARG A 56 -3.23 -20.76 -13.54
CA ARG A 56 -3.24 -22.11 -12.93
C ARG A 56 -2.05 -22.96 -13.42
N GLN A 57 -1.73 -22.91 -14.71
CA GLN A 57 -0.53 -23.58 -15.25
C GLN A 57 0.79 -23.00 -14.71
N VAL A 58 0.86 -21.69 -14.47
CA VAL A 58 2.04 -21.04 -13.83
C VAL A 58 2.17 -21.46 -12.36
N VAL A 59 1.06 -21.53 -11.61
CA VAL A 59 1.00 -22.06 -10.23
C VAL A 59 1.52 -23.51 -10.17
N ASP A 60 1.04 -24.35 -11.09
CA ASP A 60 1.43 -25.77 -11.17
C ASP A 60 2.93 -25.91 -11.49
N ALA A 61 3.42 -25.16 -12.47
CA ALA A 61 4.84 -25.15 -12.83
C ALA A 61 5.72 -24.63 -11.68
N MET A 62 5.29 -23.59 -10.95
CA MET A 62 6.01 -23.10 -9.76
C MET A 62 6.14 -24.20 -8.70
N ALA A 63 5.05 -24.89 -8.35
CA ALA A 63 5.08 -25.97 -7.37
C ALA A 63 5.96 -27.17 -7.80
N VAL A 64 6.00 -27.48 -9.10
CA VAL A 64 6.88 -28.52 -9.67
C VAL A 64 8.36 -28.11 -9.60
N GLU A 65 8.70 -26.90 -10.04
CA GLU A 65 10.08 -26.38 -9.97
C GLU A 65 10.57 -26.28 -8.51
N MET A 66 9.70 -25.90 -7.57
CA MET A 66 10.01 -25.90 -6.14
C MET A 66 10.34 -27.30 -5.62
N HIS A 67 9.61 -28.32 -6.06
CA HIS A 67 9.93 -29.71 -5.69
C HIS A 67 11.27 -30.15 -6.30
N ALA A 68 11.52 -29.84 -7.57
CA ALA A 68 12.76 -30.19 -8.25
C ALA A 68 14.01 -29.50 -7.66
N GLY A 69 13.91 -28.22 -7.28
CA GLY A 69 15.00 -27.48 -6.61
C GLY A 69 15.30 -27.94 -5.17
N LEU A 70 14.36 -28.63 -4.52
CA LEU A 70 14.55 -29.32 -3.24
C LEU A 70 14.99 -30.78 -3.39
N ALA A 71 14.73 -31.39 -4.56
CA ALA A 71 15.12 -32.78 -4.86
C ALA A 71 16.63 -32.95 -4.96
N SER A 72 17.31 -32.03 -5.66
CA SER A 72 18.76 -32.03 -5.83
C SER A 72 19.31 -30.62 -6.08
N GLU A 73 20.58 -30.40 -5.74
CA GLU A 73 21.30 -29.19 -6.13
C GLU A 73 21.35 -29.08 -7.67
N GLY A 74 20.87 -27.96 -8.22
CA GLY A 74 20.74 -27.76 -9.66
C GLY A 74 19.56 -28.48 -10.33
N GLY A 75 18.66 -29.12 -9.57
CA GLY A 75 17.48 -29.82 -10.10
C GLY A 75 16.41 -28.90 -10.73
N SER A 76 16.47 -27.59 -10.45
CA SER A 76 15.60 -26.55 -11.01
C SER A 76 16.40 -25.27 -11.27
N LYS A 77 15.84 -24.36 -12.07
CA LYS A 77 16.30 -22.96 -12.13
C LYS A 77 16.02 -22.20 -10.81
N LEU A 78 15.05 -22.64 -10.00
CA LEU A 78 14.89 -22.24 -8.61
C LEU A 78 16.00 -22.87 -7.76
N LYS A 79 16.77 -22.05 -7.05
CA LYS A 79 17.90 -22.56 -6.24
C LYS A 79 17.43 -23.27 -4.96
N MET A 80 16.31 -22.83 -4.38
CA MET A 80 15.74 -23.38 -3.13
C MET A 80 16.84 -23.54 -2.05
N LEU A 81 17.52 -22.44 -1.74
CA LEU A 81 18.67 -22.38 -0.87
C LEU A 81 18.29 -22.69 0.59
N LEU A 82 19.08 -23.56 1.22
CA LEU A 82 18.95 -23.90 2.62
C LEU A 82 19.47 -22.73 3.47
N THR A 83 18.62 -22.21 4.38
CA THR A 83 18.99 -21.06 5.23
C THR A 83 19.56 -21.46 6.59
N TYR A 84 19.39 -22.73 6.98
CA TYR A 84 19.66 -23.24 8.33
C TYR A 84 18.85 -22.54 9.44
N VAL A 85 17.87 -21.69 9.10
CA VAL A 85 16.89 -21.11 10.03
C VAL A 85 15.80 -22.15 10.28
N HIS A 86 15.92 -22.85 11.40
CA HIS A 86 15.00 -23.91 11.83
C HIS A 86 13.84 -23.41 12.69
N ASN A 87 14.07 -22.35 13.47
CA ASN A 87 13.09 -21.76 14.38
C ASN A 87 12.85 -20.30 13.95
N LEU A 88 11.59 -19.93 13.76
CA LEU A 88 11.19 -18.54 13.58
C LEU A 88 10.88 -17.90 14.95
N PRO A 89 10.91 -16.56 15.07
CA PRO A 89 10.69 -15.88 16.35
C PRO A 89 9.27 -16.09 16.89
N THR A 90 9.14 -16.35 18.19
CA THR A 90 7.87 -16.67 18.85
C THR A 90 7.06 -15.45 19.27
N GLY A 91 7.67 -14.26 19.29
CA GLY A 91 7.15 -13.06 19.92
C GLY A 91 7.59 -12.89 21.38
N ASN A 92 8.17 -13.92 22.02
CA ASN A 92 8.56 -13.88 23.44
C ASN A 92 10.02 -13.47 23.67
N GLU A 93 10.76 -13.15 22.61
CA GLU A 93 12.16 -12.76 22.64
C GLU A 93 12.37 -11.48 23.46
N LYS A 94 13.47 -11.43 24.22
CA LYS A 94 13.82 -10.35 25.16
C LYS A 94 15.31 -10.08 25.09
N GLY A 95 15.68 -8.80 25.06
CA GLY A 95 17.09 -8.39 25.00
C GLY A 95 17.30 -7.19 24.08
N ILE A 96 18.55 -6.81 23.89
CA ILE A 96 18.98 -5.82 22.91
C ILE A 96 19.70 -6.57 21.79
N TYR A 97 19.24 -6.36 20.56
CA TYR A 97 19.78 -6.99 19.36
C TYR A 97 20.22 -5.92 18.37
N TYR A 98 21.32 -6.16 17.67
CA TYR A 98 21.74 -5.34 16.54
C TYR A 98 21.41 -6.03 15.23
N ALA A 99 21.10 -5.24 14.20
CA ALA A 99 20.97 -5.74 12.84
C ALA A 99 21.70 -4.83 11.85
N LEU A 100 22.28 -5.46 10.84
CA LEU A 100 22.87 -4.82 9.67
C LEU A 100 22.09 -5.31 8.44
N ASP A 101 21.52 -4.41 7.67
CA ASP A 101 20.85 -4.72 6.40
C ASP A 101 21.59 -4.08 5.22
N LEU A 102 22.27 -4.91 4.44
CA LEU A 102 23.01 -4.54 3.24
C LEU A 102 22.29 -5.08 2.01
N GLY A 103 21.49 -4.22 1.36
CA GLY A 103 20.61 -4.64 0.27
C GLY A 103 20.60 -3.80 -1.01
N GLY A 104 21.39 -2.72 -1.10
CA GLY A 104 21.44 -1.84 -2.28
C GLY A 104 22.51 -0.75 -2.16
N THR A 105 22.21 0.45 -2.67
CA THR A 105 23.10 1.63 -2.62
C THR A 105 23.20 2.29 -1.24
N ASN A 106 22.39 1.85 -0.29
CA ASN A 106 22.46 2.20 1.13
C ASN A 106 22.43 0.90 1.94
N PHE A 107 22.96 0.93 3.16
CA PHE A 107 22.73 -0.08 4.18
C PHE A 107 22.06 0.55 5.41
N ARG A 108 21.41 -0.27 6.22
CA ARG A 108 20.80 0.15 7.49
C ARG A 108 21.53 -0.52 8.64
N VAL A 109 21.80 0.26 9.68
CA VAL A 109 22.16 -0.24 11.00
C VAL A 109 20.96 -0.06 11.93
N LEU A 110 20.66 -1.07 12.73
CA LEU A 110 19.54 -1.07 13.66
C LEU A 110 19.99 -1.56 15.04
N ARG A 111 19.42 -0.97 16.09
CA ARG A 111 19.39 -1.47 17.47
C ARG A 111 17.93 -1.67 17.84
N VAL A 112 17.57 -2.83 18.38
CA VAL A 112 16.19 -3.16 18.74
C VAL A 112 16.16 -3.79 20.13
N LYS A 113 15.33 -3.25 21.02
CA LYS A 113 15.12 -3.73 22.38
C LYS A 113 13.77 -4.44 22.47
N LEU A 114 13.78 -5.75 22.63
CA LEU A 114 12.57 -6.58 22.71
C LEU A 114 12.15 -6.81 24.16
N GLY A 115 10.85 -6.71 24.42
CA GLY A 115 10.24 -6.91 25.75
C GLY A 115 9.53 -8.24 25.94
N GLY A 116 9.53 -9.12 24.93
CA GLY A 116 8.64 -10.26 24.81
C GLY A 116 7.19 -9.84 24.54
N GLN A 117 6.27 -10.82 24.45
CA GLN A 117 4.85 -10.60 24.16
C GLN A 117 4.59 -9.72 22.90
N ARG A 118 5.43 -9.87 21.87
CA ARG A 118 5.37 -9.13 20.59
C ARG A 118 5.57 -7.61 20.77
N CYS A 119 6.28 -7.21 21.82
CA CYS A 119 6.53 -5.82 22.19
C CYS A 119 7.97 -5.39 21.86
N ILE A 120 8.11 -4.42 20.95
CA ILE A 120 9.34 -3.66 20.73
C ILE A 120 9.30 -2.46 21.71
N ILE A 121 10.28 -2.37 22.60
CA ILE A 121 10.38 -1.33 23.65
C ILE A 121 11.03 -0.06 23.08
N GLU A 122 12.19 -0.23 22.46
CA GLU A 122 12.99 0.82 21.82
C GLU A 122 13.49 0.27 20.49
N HIS A 123 13.62 1.14 19.49
CA HIS A 123 14.35 0.84 18.26
C HIS A 123 15.03 2.11 17.75
N ASP A 124 16.25 1.96 17.28
CA ASP A 124 17.09 3.02 16.73
C ASP A 124 17.57 2.55 15.36
N VAL A 125 17.50 3.43 14.34
CA VAL A 125 17.80 3.08 12.94
C VAL A 125 18.64 4.18 12.32
N ASP A 126 19.72 3.79 11.64
CA ASP A 126 20.62 4.68 10.92
C ASP A 126 20.78 4.18 9.47
N LEU A 127 20.56 5.07 8.50
CA LEU A 127 20.61 4.77 7.08
C LEU A 127 21.89 5.37 6.49
N GLN A 128 22.79 4.50 6.06
CA GLN A 128 24.14 4.85 5.65
C GLN A 128 24.28 4.69 4.12
N PRO A 129 24.53 5.76 3.36
CA PRO A 129 24.77 5.67 1.92
C PRO A 129 26.14 5.05 1.64
N ILE A 130 26.20 4.16 0.65
CA ILE A 130 27.45 3.53 0.23
C ILE A 130 28.10 4.38 -0.85
N PRO A 131 29.32 4.92 -0.63
CA PRO A 131 30.08 5.59 -1.67
C PRO A 131 30.22 4.69 -2.91
N GLN A 132 29.82 5.18 -4.08
CA GLN A 132 29.68 4.37 -5.29
C GLN A 132 30.95 3.59 -5.68
N HIS A 133 32.14 4.15 -5.39
CA HIS A 133 33.42 3.47 -5.65
C HIS A 133 33.60 2.18 -4.82
N LEU A 134 33.04 2.09 -3.62
CA LEU A 134 33.09 0.89 -2.77
C LEU A 134 32.24 -0.26 -3.31
N MET A 135 31.30 0.01 -4.22
CA MET A 135 30.52 -1.06 -4.87
C MET A 135 31.36 -1.86 -5.88
N THR A 136 32.53 -1.36 -6.26
CA THR A 136 33.45 -1.96 -7.25
C THR A 136 34.91 -2.00 -6.78
N SER A 137 35.16 -1.80 -5.48
CA SER A 137 36.52 -1.85 -4.91
C SER A 137 36.79 -3.23 -4.29
N SER A 138 37.63 -3.34 -3.26
CA SER A 138 37.90 -4.59 -2.54
C SER A 138 36.88 -4.90 -1.43
N SER A 139 36.74 -6.19 -1.09
CA SER A 139 35.94 -6.65 0.04
C SER A 139 36.33 -5.97 1.36
N VAL A 140 37.64 -5.77 1.57
CA VAL A 140 38.19 -5.18 2.79
C VAL A 140 37.69 -3.75 2.98
N GLU A 141 37.69 -2.92 1.94
CA GLU A 141 37.26 -1.51 2.04
C GLU A 141 35.76 -1.39 2.32
N LEU A 142 34.92 -2.19 1.65
CA LEU A 142 33.47 -2.19 1.89
C LEU A 142 33.16 -2.60 3.34
N PHE A 143 33.73 -3.72 3.81
CA PHE A 143 33.46 -4.19 5.18
C PHE A 143 34.10 -3.31 6.25
N ASP A 144 35.25 -2.69 6.00
CA ASP A 144 35.84 -1.69 6.90
C ASP A 144 34.97 -0.43 7.01
N PHE A 145 34.37 0.03 5.92
CA PHE A 145 33.42 1.15 5.94
C PHE A 145 32.19 0.80 6.79
N ILE A 146 31.56 -0.35 6.51
CA ILE A 146 30.39 -0.84 7.27
C ILE A 146 30.70 -1.01 8.76
N ALA A 147 31.85 -1.61 9.10
CA ALA A 147 32.28 -1.80 10.49
C ALA A 147 32.59 -0.47 11.20
N THR A 148 32.99 0.58 10.46
CA THR A 148 33.17 1.92 11.01
C THR A 148 31.82 2.56 11.32
N SER A 149 30.86 2.57 10.38
CA SER A 149 29.51 3.09 10.64
C SER A 149 28.78 2.34 11.76
N LEU A 150 28.95 1.00 11.86
CA LEU A 150 28.43 0.20 12.97
C LEU A 150 29.00 0.66 14.32
N LYS A 151 30.29 0.97 14.37
CA LYS A 151 30.95 1.47 15.58
C LYS A 151 30.45 2.86 15.97
N ASP A 152 30.42 3.78 15.01
CA ASP A 152 29.94 5.15 15.23
C ASP A 152 28.47 5.15 15.71
N PHE A 153 27.63 4.25 15.17
CA PHE A 153 26.26 4.03 15.62
C PHE A 153 26.18 3.50 17.06
N VAL A 154 26.93 2.44 17.39
CA VAL A 154 26.95 1.85 18.74
C VAL A 154 27.44 2.86 19.78
N GLU A 155 28.55 3.55 19.51
CA GLU A 155 29.09 4.58 20.40
C GLU A 155 28.11 5.76 20.58
N ARG A 156 27.31 6.08 19.58
CA ARG A 156 26.31 7.16 19.65
C ARG A 156 25.09 6.78 20.51
N GLU A 157 24.50 5.59 20.32
CA GLU A 157 23.26 5.20 21.01
C GLU A 157 23.49 4.62 22.42
N GLU A 158 24.62 3.96 22.67
CA GLU A 158 24.94 3.45 24.02
C GLU A 158 25.41 4.54 24.99
N ASN A 159 25.88 5.69 24.50
CA ASN A 159 26.11 6.86 25.37
C ASN A 159 24.79 7.54 25.82
N ILE A 160 23.64 7.15 25.26
CA ILE A 160 22.31 7.71 25.56
C ILE A 160 21.48 6.77 26.45
N SER A 161 21.84 5.49 26.53
CA SER A 161 21.13 4.44 27.28
C SER A 161 22.04 3.75 28.30
N GLU A 162 21.50 3.04 29.30
CA GLU A 162 22.35 2.42 30.33
C GLU A 162 23.35 1.41 29.71
N PRO A 163 24.65 1.48 30.05
CA PRO A 163 25.65 0.62 29.43
C PRO A 163 25.45 -0.84 29.83
N SER A 164 25.29 -1.70 28.83
CA SER A 164 25.25 -3.16 29.01
C SER A 164 26.62 -3.67 29.47
N GLN A 165 26.81 -3.79 30.78
CA GLN A 165 28.07 -4.27 31.36
C GLN A 165 28.30 -5.76 31.08
N GLY A 166 29.22 -6.04 30.15
CA GLY A 166 29.95 -7.31 30.10
C GLY A 166 29.46 -8.39 29.14
N GLU A 167 28.35 -8.19 28.42
CA GLU A 167 27.88 -9.13 27.39
C GLU A 167 28.26 -8.68 25.98
N ARG A 168 28.67 -9.64 25.15
CA ARG A 168 29.09 -9.41 23.75
C ARG A 168 27.87 -9.15 22.87
N ARG A 169 27.92 -8.10 22.04
CA ARG A 169 26.78 -7.70 21.18
C ARG A 169 26.49 -8.73 20.09
N GLU A 170 25.24 -9.17 19.98
CA GLU A 170 24.77 -10.03 18.90
C GLU A 170 24.31 -9.20 17.68
N LEU A 171 24.81 -9.56 16.50
CA LEU A 171 24.48 -8.93 15.23
C LEU A 171 23.82 -9.94 14.28
N GLY A 172 22.58 -9.63 13.87
CA GLY A 172 21.95 -10.24 12.70
C GLY A 172 22.38 -9.54 11.43
N PHE A 173 23.02 -10.27 10.51
CA PHE A 173 23.47 -9.74 9.23
C PHE A 173 22.47 -10.14 8.12
N THR A 174 21.65 -9.18 7.71
CA THR A 174 20.82 -9.28 6.51
C THR A 174 21.66 -8.88 5.30
N PHE A 175 21.94 -9.84 4.43
CA PHE A 175 22.77 -9.67 3.25
C PHE A 175 21.99 -10.10 2.00
N SER A 176 21.47 -9.11 1.28
CA SER A 176 20.41 -9.33 0.29
C SER A 176 20.96 -9.59 -1.12
N PHE A 177 21.87 -10.58 -1.19
CA PHE A 177 22.50 -11.10 -2.39
C PHE A 177 22.50 -12.63 -2.35
N PRO A 178 22.66 -13.32 -3.50
CA PRO A 178 22.70 -14.77 -3.54
C PRO A 178 23.88 -15.37 -2.75
N VAL A 179 23.61 -15.99 -1.61
CA VAL A 179 24.59 -16.66 -0.74
C VAL A 179 24.30 -18.15 -0.62
N LYS A 180 25.32 -18.99 -0.78
CA LYS A 180 25.25 -20.41 -0.41
C LYS A 180 25.63 -20.54 1.05
N GLN A 181 24.62 -20.62 1.93
CA GLN A 181 24.86 -20.80 3.35
C GLN A 181 25.42 -22.20 3.65
N THR A 182 26.21 -22.27 4.71
CA THR A 182 26.87 -23.46 5.27
C THR A 182 26.44 -23.70 6.72
N SER A 183 26.01 -22.64 7.40
CA SER A 183 25.31 -22.66 8.69
C SER A 183 24.34 -21.47 8.78
N SER A 184 23.66 -21.30 9.90
CA SER A 184 22.83 -20.12 10.17
C SER A 184 23.63 -18.82 10.25
N SER A 185 24.95 -18.87 10.43
CA SER A 185 25.84 -17.71 10.63
C SER A 185 26.97 -17.60 9.60
N SER A 186 27.05 -18.52 8.64
CA SER A 186 28.15 -18.64 7.67
C SER A 186 27.60 -18.97 6.28
N GLY A 187 28.25 -18.45 5.23
CA GLY A 187 27.82 -18.65 3.86
C GLY A 187 28.68 -17.92 2.83
N THR A 188 28.91 -18.56 1.69
CA THR A 188 29.74 -18.03 0.61
C THR A 188 28.91 -17.25 -0.42
N LEU A 189 29.35 -16.05 -0.79
CA LEU A 189 28.72 -15.28 -1.88
C LEU A 189 28.79 -16.04 -3.21
N ILE A 190 27.65 -16.22 -3.88
CA ILE A 190 27.55 -16.93 -5.18
C ILE A 190 27.84 -15.97 -6.34
N LYS A 191 27.14 -14.82 -6.39
CA LYS A 191 27.33 -13.75 -7.38
C LYS A 191 26.81 -12.43 -6.83
N TRP A 192 27.47 -11.34 -7.19
CA TRP A 192 26.94 -10.00 -6.94
C TRP A 192 25.74 -9.70 -7.83
N THR A 193 24.93 -8.73 -7.40
CA THR A 193 23.76 -8.19 -8.10
C THR A 193 23.65 -6.69 -7.79
N LYS A 194 22.60 -6.00 -8.28
CA LYS A 194 22.25 -4.64 -7.83
C LYS A 194 23.38 -3.60 -7.99
N GLY A 195 24.26 -3.78 -8.98
CA GLY A 195 25.38 -2.85 -9.29
C GLY A 195 26.68 -3.09 -8.52
N PHE A 196 26.76 -4.08 -7.64
CA PHE A 196 28.02 -4.47 -7.00
C PHE A 196 28.89 -5.33 -7.95
N SER A 197 30.21 -5.16 -7.87
CA SER A 197 31.20 -5.92 -8.63
C SER A 197 32.54 -5.98 -7.88
N ILE A 198 32.52 -6.59 -6.69
CA ILE A 198 33.71 -6.79 -5.85
C ILE A 198 34.25 -8.21 -6.11
N GLU A 199 35.22 -8.31 -7.02
CA GLU A 199 35.71 -9.61 -7.53
C GLU A 199 36.29 -10.51 -6.43
N ASP A 200 37.06 -9.94 -5.51
CA ASP A 200 37.74 -10.66 -4.42
C ASP A 200 36.80 -11.20 -3.33
N MET A 201 35.50 -10.92 -3.42
CA MET A 201 34.47 -11.40 -2.48
C MET A 201 33.73 -12.66 -2.97
N VAL A 202 33.72 -12.91 -4.28
CA VAL A 202 32.95 -14.04 -4.84
C VAL A 202 33.56 -15.37 -4.38
N GLY A 203 32.73 -16.26 -3.83
CA GLY A 203 33.16 -17.53 -3.24
C GLY A 203 33.71 -17.46 -1.82
N ARG A 204 33.82 -16.27 -1.21
CA ARG A 204 34.24 -16.10 0.20
C ARG A 204 33.06 -15.99 1.16
N ASP A 205 33.32 -16.30 2.43
CA ASP A 205 32.33 -16.20 3.51
C ASP A 205 32.04 -14.75 3.90
N VAL A 206 30.79 -14.32 3.76
CA VAL A 206 30.36 -12.94 4.04
C VAL A 206 30.44 -12.57 5.51
N SER A 207 30.05 -13.49 6.40
CA SER A 207 30.07 -13.26 7.84
C SER A 207 31.49 -13.18 8.37
N GLN A 208 32.40 -14.01 7.85
CA GLN A 208 33.82 -13.96 8.19
C GLN A 208 34.42 -12.60 7.79
N CYS A 209 34.18 -12.14 6.56
CA CYS A 209 34.70 -10.84 6.10
C CYS A 209 34.20 -9.65 6.94
N LEU A 210 32.92 -9.66 7.34
CA LEU A 210 32.37 -8.68 8.28
C LEU A 210 32.99 -8.82 9.68
N GLN A 211 33.10 -10.05 10.22
CA GLN A 211 33.65 -10.30 11.54
C GLN A 211 35.11 -9.86 11.66
N GLU A 212 35.92 -10.09 10.62
CA GLU A 212 37.30 -9.60 10.53
C GLU A 212 37.35 -8.06 10.52
N ALA A 213 36.43 -7.39 9.82
CA ALA A 213 36.35 -5.92 9.79
C ALA A 213 35.94 -5.34 11.16
N LEU A 214 34.95 -5.94 11.83
CA LEU A 214 34.55 -5.59 13.20
C LEU A 214 35.75 -5.68 14.16
N SER A 215 36.53 -6.76 14.07
CA SER A 215 37.78 -6.91 14.84
C SER A 215 38.84 -5.87 14.49
N ARG A 216 39.02 -5.51 13.20
CA ARG A 216 39.95 -4.44 12.78
C ARG A 216 39.55 -3.05 13.31
N LYS A 217 38.25 -2.76 13.46
CA LYS A 217 37.76 -1.49 14.04
C LYS A 217 37.66 -1.48 15.56
N GLY A 218 37.89 -2.64 16.20
CA GLY A 218 37.85 -2.81 17.65
C GLY A 218 36.43 -2.79 18.24
N LEU A 219 35.41 -3.17 17.45
CA LEU A 219 34.03 -3.25 17.92
C LEU A 219 33.74 -4.66 18.45
N ASP A 220 33.46 -4.79 19.75
CA ASP A 220 33.08 -6.08 20.33
C ASP A 220 31.62 -6.44 20.00
N MET A 221 31.49 -7.17 18.90
CA MET A 221 30.25 -7.62 18.30
C MET A 221 30.48 -8.95 17.58
N GLN A 222 29.46 -9.81 17.55
CA GLN A 222 29.47 -11.12 16.93
C GLN A 222 28.39 -11.24 15.87
N VAL A 223 28.75 -11.69 14.67
CA VAL A 223 27.75 -12.10 13.66
C VAL A 223 27.14 -13.43 14.13
N THR A 224 25.90 -13.40 14.64
CA THR A 224 25.22 -14.59 15.19
C THR A 224 24.31 -15.27 14.18
N VAL A 225 23.78 -14.51 13.21
CA VAL A 225 22.97 -15.05 12.12
C VAL A 225 23.23 -14.27 10.82
N LEU A 226 23.25 -14.99 9.70
CA LEU A 226 23.30 -14.47 8.34
C LEU A 226 21.97 -14.85 7.67
N ILE A 227 21.26 -13.86 7.10
CA ILE A 227 19.97 -14.05 6.44
C ILE A 227 19.87 -13.25 5.14
N ASN A 228 19.00 -13.69 4.24
CA ASN A 228 18.52 -12.87 3.13
C ASN A 228 17.39 -11.93 3.61
N ASP A 229 17.21 -10.76 2.98
CA ASP A 229 16.09 -9.82 3.27
C ASP A 229 14.75 -10.54 3.41
N THR A 230 14.38 -11.35 2.42
CA THR A 230 13.11 -12.08 2.41
C THR A 230 12.94 -13.01 3.62
N VAL A 231 14.03 -13.56 4.16
CA VAL A 231 14.02 -14.39 5.38
C VAL A 231 13.82 -13.53 6.63
N GLY A 232 14.39 -12.32 6.64
CA GLY A 232 14.11 -11.30 7.65
C GLY A 232 12.65 -10.86 7.64
N THR A 233 12.08 -10.62 6.45
CA THR A 233 10.65 -10.30 6.24
C THR A 233 9.74 -11.42 6.77
N LEU A 234 10.10 -12.71 6.55
CA LEU A 234 9.38 -13.85 7.13
C LEU A 234 9.53 -13.90 8.67
N ALA A 235 10.74 -13.72 9.19
CA ALA A 235 11.00 -13.74 10.63
C ALA A 235 10.25 -12.62 11.38
N LEU A 236 10.20 -11.40 10.81
CA LEU A 236 9.42 -10.28 11.34
C LEU A 236 7.91 -10.56 11.26
N GLY A 237 7.42 -11.05 10.12
CA GLY A 237 6.02 -11.45 10.00
C GLY A 237 5.63 -12.51 11.03
N HIS A 238 6.47 -13.54 11.22
CA HIS A 238 6.23 -14.62 12.17
C HIS A 238 6.33 -14.19 13.64
N TYR A 239 7.25 -13.27 13.98
CA TYR A 239 7.33 -12.64 15.31
C TYR A 239 5.98 -12.02 15.72
N HIS A 240 5.35 -11.29 14.79
CA HIS A 240 4.06 -10.63 15.04
C HIS A 240 2.86 -11.57 14.85
N ASP A 241 2.95 -12.56 13.96
CA ASP A 241 1.85 -13.45 13.56
C ASP A 241 2.36 -14.84 13.16
N GLU A 242 2.15 -15.82 14.05
CA GLU A 242 2.66 -17.21 13.91
C GLU A 242 2.05 -18.00 12.73
N ASP A 243 0.97 -17.51 12.10
CA ASP A 243 0.46 -18.10 10.85
C ASP A 243 1.28 -17.67 9.62
N THR A 244 2.26 -16.78 9.79
CA THR A 244 3.16 -16.35 8.70
C THR A 244 4.05 -17.50 8.28
N VAL A 245 3.86 -18.00 7.06
CA VAL A 245 4.59 -19.17 6.52
C VAL A 245 5.38 -18.89 5.26
N ALA A 246 5.14 -17.75 4.60
CA ALA A 246 5.90 -17.29 3.45
C ALA A 246 6.13 -15.79 3.53
N ALA A 247 7.19 -15.32 2.89
CA ALA A 247 7.42 -13.90 2.65
C ALA A 247 7.87 -13.65 1.21
N VAL A 248 7.54 -12.48 0.69
CA VAL A 248 7.85 -12.07 -0.67
C VAL A 248 8.34 -10.62 -0.69
N ILE A 249 9.46 -10.40 -1.38
CA ILE A 249 9.93 -9.07 -1.76
C ILE A 249 9.45 -8.75 -3.18
N ILE A 250 8.75 -7.64 -3.34
CA ILE A 250 8.35 -7.06 -4.63
C ILE A 250 8.81 -5.61 -4.68
N GLY A 251 10.04 -5.39 -5.15
CA GLY A 251 10.69 -4.08 -5.20
C GLY A 251 11.48 -3.89 -6.49
N THR A 252 12.68 -3.33 -6.39
CA THR A 252 13.62 -3.22 -7.54
C THR A 252 13.92 -4.60 -8.13
N GLY A 253 14.26 -5.57 -7.27
CA GLY A 253 14.26 -6.99 -7.60
C GLY A 253 13.08 -7.71 -6.96
N THR A 254 13.03 -9.04 -7.05
CA THR A 254 11.99 -9.85 -6.39
C THR A 254 12.54 -11.18 -5.90
N ASN A 255 12.08 -11.59 -4.71
CA ASN A 255 12.43 -12.88 -4.14
C ASN A 255 11.29 -13.40 -3.25
N ALA A 256 11.30 -14.69 -2.94
CA ALA A 256 10.37 -15.31 -2.00
C ALA A 256 11.11 -16.32 -1.09
N CYS A 257 10.62 -16.45 0.14
CA CYS A 257 11.02 -17.52 1.05
C CYS A 257 9.80 -18.10 1.78
N TYR A 258 9.92 -19.31 2.30
CA TYR A 258 8.84 -19.95 3.05
C TYR A 258 9.37 -21.01 4.01
N LEU A 259 8.56 -21.39 5.00
CA LEU A 259 8.85 -22.47 5.92
C LEU A 259 8.47 -23.82 5.29
N GLU A 260 9.48 -24.65 4.99
CA GLU A 260 9.32 -26.00 4.46
C GLU A 260 9.49 -27.05 5.58
N ARG A 261 8.85 -28.20 5.42
CA ARG A 261 9.05 -29.34 6.33
C ARG A 261 10.39 -30.02 6.05
N ALA A 262 11.08 -30.44 7.10
CA ALA A 262 12.39 -31.08 6.96
C ALA A 262 12.35 -32.36 6.10
N ASP A 263 11.25 -33.13 6.15
CA ASP A 263 11.04 -34.36 5.37
C ASP A 263 10.89 -34.13 3.85
N ALA A 264 10.60 -32.90 3.42
CA ALA A 264 10.44 -32.52 2.02
C ALA A 264 11.73 -32.04 1.34
N ILE A 265 12.83 -31.88 2.10
CA ILE A 265 14.11 -31.31 1.63
C ILE A 265 15.08 -32.46 1.28
N ILE A 266 14.81 -33.16 0.17
CA ILE A 266 15.53 -34.39 -0.22
C ILE A 266 17.03 -34.15 -0.40
N LYS A 267 17.44 -32.98 -0.91
CA LYS A 267 18.85 -32.63 -1.09
C LYS A 267 19.65 -32.44 0.20
N CYS A 268 18.99 -32.41 1.36
CA CYS A 268 19.60 -32.29 2.69
C CYS A 268 19.75 -33.65 3.38
N GLN A 269 20.42 -34.62 2.75
CA GLN A 269 20.72 -35.92 3.37
C GLN A 269 22.06 -35.87 4.14
N GLY A 270 22.03 -35.18 5.27
CA GLY A 270 23.06 -35.17 6.30
C GLY A 270 22.45 -35.23 7.71
N PRO A 271 23.25 -35.25 8.79
CA PRO A 271 22.73 -35.34 10.16
C PRO A 271 22.16 -33.98 10.65
N LEU A 272 21.02 -33.59 10.10
CA LEU A 272 20.19 -32.47 10.55
C LEU A 272 18.84 -33.05 11.00
N THR A 273 18.73 -33.47 12.26
CA THR A 273 18.40 -32.68 13.48
C THR A 273 16.90 -32.69 13.77
N THR A 274 16.54 -32.61 15.06
CA THR A 274 15.19 -32.82 15.62
C THR A 274 14.19 -31.70 15.32
N SER A 275 14.38 -30.92 14.25
CA SER A 275 13.49 -29.81 13.86
C SER A 275 12.33 -30.27 13.00
N ALA A 276 11.17 -29.62 13.15
CA ALA A 276 10.00 -29.83 12.30
C ALA A 276 10.14 -29.21 10.89
N GLY A 277 11.05 -28.26 10.70
CA GLY A 277 11.19 -27.52 9.44
C GLY A 277 12.49 -26.72 9.28
N MET A 278 12.57 -26.04 8.13
CA MET A 278 13.62 -25.07 7.79
C MET A 278 13.04 -24.02 6.82
N VAL A 279 13.43 -22.76 6.96
CA VAL A 279 13.12 -21.73 5.96
C VAL A 279 13.93 -21.97 4.69
N ILE A 280 13.28 -21.87 3.53
CA ILE A 280 13.91 -21.98 2.20
C ILE A 280 13.87 -20.62 1.51
N ASN A 281 15.04 -20.09 1.13
CA ASN A 281 15.13 -18.95 0.21
C ASN A 281 15.02 -19.50 -1.23
N MET A 282 13.95 -19.15 -1.94
CA MET A 282 13.67 -19.73 -3.26
C MET A 282 14.59 -19.21 -4.37
N GLU A 283 15.04 -17.97 -4.26
CA GLU A 283 15.69 -17.20 -5.34
C GLU A 283 14.80 -17.15 -6.59
N TRP A 284 13.51 -16.84 -6.36
CA TRP A 284 12.44 -17.14 -7.33
C TRP A 284 12.47 -16.32 -8.62
N GLY A 285 13.30 -15.27 -8.67
CA GLY A 285 13.44 -14.41 -9.85
C GLY A 285 13.92 -15.19 -11.07
N ASN A 286 14.60 -16.32 -10.85
CA ASN A 286 15.06 -17.24 -11.90
C ASN A 286 14.03 -18.29 -12.33
N PHE A 287 12.80 -18.28 -11.78
CA PHE A 287 11.73 -19.19 -12.20
C PHE A 287 11.50 -19.13 -13.71
N TRP A 288 11.22 -20.28 -14.30
CA TRP A 288 10.98 -20.43 -15.73
C TRP A 288 9.86 -21.41 -16.02
N SER A 289 9.01 -21.08 -16.98
CA SER A 289 7.97 -21.96 -17.50
C SER A 289 7.53 -21.49 -18.89
N SER A 290 7.19 -22.43 -19.78
CA SER A 290 6.55 -22.14 -21.08
C SER A 290 5.19 -21.45 -20.93
N HIS A 291 4.57 -21.54 -19.75
CA HIS A 291 3.30 -20.89 -19.45
C HIS A 291 3.44 -19.39 -19.13
N LEU A 292 4.67 -18.85 -18.99
CA LEU A 292 4.88 -17.43 -18.77
C LEU A 292 4.54 -16.59 -20.03
N PRO A 293 3.80 -15.47 -19.91
CA PRO A 293 3.42 -14.58 -21.01
C PRO A 293 4.57 -13.63 -21.41
N ARG A 294 5.64 -14.20 -21.97
CA ARG A 294 6.72 -13.42 -22.58
C ARG A 294 6.29 -12.85 -23.92
N THR A 295 6.49 -11.56 -24.08
CA THR A 295 6.36 -10.80 -25.33
C THR A 295 7.72 -10.64 -26.01
N PRO A 296 7.78 -10.14 -27.27
CA PRO A 296 9.04 -9.74 -27.89
C PRO A 296 9.83 -8.71 -27.06
N TYR A 297 9.15 -7.80 -26.36
CA TYR A 297 9.80 -6.81 -25.50
C TYR A 297 10.56 -7.45 -24.32
N ASP A 298 10.01 -8.51 -23.73
CA ASP A 298 10.69 -9.29 -22.68
C ASP A 298 11.81 -10.16 -23.25
N ALA A 299 11.78 -10.50 -24.54
CA ALA A 299 12.86 -11.22 -25.22
C ALA A 299 14.05 -10.30 -25.53
N GLU A 300 13.78 -9.11 -26.05
CA GLU A 300 14.81 -8.09 -26.30
C GLU A 300 15.44 -7.61 -24.98
N LEU A 301 14.64 -7.31 -23.95
CA LEU A 301 15.13 -6.90 -22.64
C LEU A 301 16.04 -7.96 -21.99
N ASP A 302 15.66 -9.24 -22.12
CA ASP A 302 16.47 -10.36 -21.64
C ASP A 302 17.80 -10.47 -22.41
N ALA A 303 17.76 -10.35 -23.74
CA ALA A 303 18.95 -10.40 -24.60
C ALA A 303 19.92 -9.23 -24.38
N ASP A 304 19.41 -8.01 -24.16
CA ASP A 304 20.19 -6.80 -23.89
C ASP A 304 20.75 -6.76 -22.45
N SER A 305 20.26 -7.63 -21.55
CA SER A 305 20.68 -7.62 -20.15
C SER A 305 22.06 -8.27 -19.94
N PRO A 306 22.81 -7.89 -18.89
CA PRO A 306 24.10 -8.51 -18.56
C PRO A 306 24.07 -10.04 -18.33
N HIS A 307 22.88 -10.60 -18.08
CA HIS A 307 22.64 -12.01 -17.77
C HIS A 307 21.43 -12.53 -18.55
N ALA A 308 21.57 -12.64 -19.87
CA ALA A 308 20.55 -13.20 -20.75
C ALA A 308 20.22 -14.66 -20.40
N ASN A 309 18.93 -15.03 -20.44
CA ASN A 309 18.37 -16.34 -20.06
C ASN A 309 18.45 -16.69 -18.56
N ASP A 310 18.78 -15.71 -17.72
CA ASP A 310 18.75 -15.77 -16.25
C ASP A 310 17.77 -14.71 -15.70
N GLN A 311 17.23 -14.91 -14.49
CA GLN A 311 16.25 -14.01 -13.84
C GLN A 311 14.97 -13.74 -14.67
N GLY A 312 14.50 -14.72 -15.45
CA GLY A 312 13.39 -14.55 -16.39
C GLY A 312 12.07 -14.11 -15.75
N PHE A 313 11.73 -14.60 -14.55
CA PHE A 313 10.52 -14.21 -13.82
C PHE A 313 10.64 -12.80 -13.23
N GLU A 314 11.78 -12.48 -12.63
CA GLU A 314 12.09 -11.14 -12.10
C GLU A 314 11.99 -10.07 -13.21
N LYS A 315 12.56 -10.34 -14.39
CA LYS A 315 12.48 -9.45 -15.56
C LYS A 315 11.05 -9.11 -16.01
N MET A 316 10.05 -9.93 -15.67
CA MET A 316 8.65 -9.67 -16.00
C MET A 316 7.84 -8.99 -14.88
N ILE A 317 8.31 -9.03 -13.62
CA ILE A 317 7.51 -8.61 -12.45
C ILE A 317 8.16 -7.55 -11.55
N SER A 318 9.48 -7.39 -11.56
CA SER A 318 10.15 -6.46 -10.63
C SER A 318 10.29 -5.04 -11.18
N GLY A 319 10.30 -4.06 -10.27
CA GLY A 319 10.27 -2.64 -10.61
C GLY A 319 11.42 -2.17 -11.50
N LEU A 320 12.61 -2.80 -11.43
CA LEU A 320 13.74 -2.48 -12.31
C LEU A 320 13.39 -2.60 -13.80
N TYR A 321 12.54 -3.54 -14.17
CA TYR A 321 12.30 -3.92 -15.56
C TYR A 321 10.98 -3.40 -16.14
N LEU A 322 9.95 -3.17 -15.31
CA LEU A 322 8.64 -2.67 -15.80
C LEU A 322 8.77 -1.40 -16.64
N GLY A 323 9.61 -0.46 -16.22
CA GLY A 323 9.83 0.80 -16.95
C GLY A 323 10.56 0.63 -18.29
N ASP A 324 11.50 -0.32 -18.39
CA ASP A 324 12.18 -0.60 -19.67
C ASP A 324 11.25 -1.32 -20.66
N ILE A 325 10.33 -2.17 -20.18
CA ILE A 325 9.28 -2.77 -21.03
C ILE A 325 8.38 -1.67 -21.59
N VAL A 326 7.88 -0.75 -20.74
CA VAL A 326 7.06 0.40 -21.20
C VAL A 326 7.84 1.26 -22.20
N ARG A 327 9.12 1.55 -21.95
CA ARG A 327 10.01 2.28 -22.90
C ARG A 327 10.07 1.58 -24.26
N ARG A 328 10.29 0.25 -24.29
CA ARG A 328 10.37 -0.53 -25.55
C ARG A 328 9.07 -0.49 -26.34
N VAL A 329 7.92 -0.57 -25.66
CA VAL A 329 6.61 -0.41 -26.30
C VAL A 329 6.44 1.00 -26.90
N ILE A 330 6.76 2.06 -26.14
CA ILE A 330 6.68 3.44 -26.64
C ILE A 330 7.63 3.66 -27.83
N LEU A 331 8.87 3.13 -27.77
CA LEU A 331 9.82 3.16 -28.88
C LEU A 331 9.25 2.47 -30.13
N ARG A 332 8.64 1.29 -29.99
CA ARG A 332 7.98 0.56 -31.09
C ARG A 332 6.82 1.37 -31.69
N MET A 333 6.02 2.03 -30.86
CA MET A 333 4.92 2.90 -31.30
C MET A 333 5.41 4.13 -32.07
N SER A 334 6.48 4.77 -31.61
CA SER A 334 7.15 5.90 -32.29
C SER A 334 7.77 5.51 -33.63
N GLN A 335 8.20 4.25 -33.79
CA GLN A 335 8.67 3.72 -35.08
C GLN A 335 7.51 3.45 -36.06
N GLU A 336 6.34 3.03 -35.56
CA GLU A 336 5.15 2.76 -36.39
C GLU A 336 4.35 4.03 -36.76
N SER A 337 4.48 5.14 -36.05
CA SER A 337 3.88 6.42 -36.44
C SER A 337 4.50 7.64 -35.77
N ASP A 338 4.40 8.77 -36.47
CA ASP A 338 4.67 10.14 -36.02
C ASP A 338 3.76 10.66 -34.88
N VAL A 339 3.10 9.80 -34.11
CA VAL A 339 2.15 10.21 -33.04
C VAL A 339 2.86 10.85 -31.84
N PHE A 340 4.14 10.51 -31.63
CA PHE A 340 5.05 11.12 -30.67
C PHE A 340 6.01 12.12 -31.36
N GLY A 341 5.78 12.49 -32.62
CA GLY A 341 6.74 13.25 -33.42
C GLY A 341 7.93 12.39 -33.88
N PRO A 342 9.12 12.99 -34.11
CA PRO A 342 10.36 12.26 -34.37
C PRO A 342 10.73 11.34 -33.19
N VAL A 343 11.36 10.20 -33.48
CA VAL A 343 11.86 9.29 -32.43
C VAL A 343 12.97 9.99 -31.64
N SER A 344 12.70 10.28 -30.36
CA SER A 344 13.70 10.84 -29.44
C SER A 344 14.85 9.86 -29.20
N SER A 345 16.08 10.38 -29.11
CA SER A 345 17.26 9.62 -28.68
C SER A 345 17.10 9.06 -27.26
N LYS A 346 16.36 9.74 -26.38
CA LYS A 346 16.09 9.26 -25.02
C LYS A 346 15.33 7.95 -24.96
N LEU A 347 14.48 7.65 -25.94
CA LEU A 347 13.82 6.34 -26.03
C LEU A 347 14.79 5.18 -26.31
N LEU A 348 16.03 5.46 -26.74
CA LEU A 348 17.08 4.46 -26.94
C LEU A 348 17.93 4.21 -25.68
N GLU A 349 17.86 5.08 -24.67
CA GLU A 349 18.60 4.93 -23.40
C GLU A 349 17.91 3.86 -22.53
N PRO A 350 18.55 2.71 -22.24
CA PRO A 350 17.95 1.65 -21.41
C PRO A 350 17.68 2.14 -19.99
N PHE A 351 16.59 1.67 -19.37
CA PHE A 351 16.19 2.00 -17.99
C PHE A 351 15.96 3.50 -17.68
N ILE A 352 15.85 4.37 -18.70
CA ILE A 352 15.55 5.80 -18.51
C ILE A 352 14.21 6.04 -17.81
N LEU A 353 13.20 5.20 -18.11
CA LEU A 353 11.93 5.15 -17.37
C LEU A 353 12.09 4.20 -16.17
N ARG A 354 11.91 4.76 -14.96
CA ARG A 354 11.98 4.01 -13.69
C ARG A 354 10.58 3.82 -13.09
N THR A 355 10.42 2.82 -12.21
CA THR A 355 9.13 2.46 -11.59
C THR A 355 8.29 3.64 -11.07
N PRO A 356 8.84 4.62 -10.33
CA PRO A 356 8.04 5.73 -9.81
C PRO A 356 7.42 6.60 -10.93
N MET A 357 8.06 6.64 -12.10
CA MET A 357 7.56 7.35 -13.28
C MET A 357 6.44 6.58 -13.95
N ILE A 358 6.53 5.24 -13.98
CA ILE A 358 5.44 4.38 -14.46
C ILE A 358 4.22 4.53 -13.53
N ALA A 359 4.44 4.52 -12.22
CA ALA A 359 3.39 4.75 -11.23
C ALA A 359 2.73 6.12 -11.42
N ALA A 360 3.52 7.21 -11.45
CA ALA A 360 3.00 8.57 -11.69
C ALA A 360 2.22 8.69 -13.00
N MET A 361 2.69 8.08 -14.10
CA MET A 361 1.94 8.06 -15.37
C MET A 361 0.65 7.23 -15.30
N HIS A 362 0.61 6.16 -14.51
CA HIS A 362 -0.54 5.26 -14.41
C HIS A 362 -1.61 5.80 -13.44
N GLU A 363 -1.18 6.48 -12.38
CA GLU A 363 -2.01 7.09 -11.34
C GLU A 363 -2.48 8.52 -11.70
N ASP A 364 -2.08 9.04 -12.86
CA ASP A 364 -2.45 10.36 -13.37
C ASP A 364 -3.96 10.44 -13.69
N ASN A 365 -4.73 10.88 -12.70
CA ASN A 365 -6.16 11.12 -12.81
C ASN A 365 -6.52 12.54 -13.28
N SER A 366 -5.55 13.33 -13.75
CA SER A 366 -5.83 14.69 -14.25
C SER A 366 -6.59 14.63 -15.58
N SER A 367 -7.52 15.58 -15.79
CA SER A 367 -8.38 15.60 -16.99
C SER A 367 -7.60 15.75 -18.30
N ASN A 368 -6.37 16.28 -18.23
CA ASN A 368 -5.47 16.45 -19.34
C ASN A 368 -4.27 15.48 -19.33
N LEU A 369 -4.10 14.59 -18.35
CA LEU A 369 -2.91 13.74 -18.16
C LEU A 369 -1.58 14.53 -18.07
N SER A 370 -1.48 15.46 -17.10
CA SER A 370 -0.34 16.35 -16.90
C SER A 370 0.95 15.64 -16.53
N GLU A 371 0.94 14.64 -15.64
CA GLU A 371 2.14 13.87 -15.26
C GLU A 371 2.65 13.07 -16.46
N VAL A 372 1.73 12.48 -17.24
CA VAL A 372 2.09 11.79 -18.49
C VAL A 372 2.73 12.77 -19.49
N ALA A 373 2.23 14.00 -19.62
CA ALA A 373 2.91 14.99 -20.46
C ALA A 373 4.28 15.39 -19.90
N GLN A 374 4.38 15.62 -18.60
CA GLN A 374 5.62 16.06 -17.97
C GLN A 374 6.72 14.99 -18.10
N ILE A 375 6.41 13.72 -17.84
CA ILE A 375 7.38 12.63 -17.95
C ILE A 375 7.82 12.40 -19.42
N LEU A 376 6.88 12.46 -20.37
CA LEU A 376 7.21 12.37 -21.80
C LEU A 376 8.09 13.55 -22.25
N ASN A 377 7.83 14.77 -21.76
CA ASN A 377 8.61 15.96 -22.10
C ASN A 377 9.97 15.99 -21.40
N ASP A 378 9.99 15.99 -20.07
CA ASP A 378 11.17 16.28 -19.25
C ASP A 378 12.19 15.13 -19.24
N THR A 379 11.74 13.88 -19.40
CA THR A 379 12.62 12.69 -19.36
C THR A 379 12.85 12.06 -20.73
N LEU A 380 11.85 12.04 -21.60
CA LEU A 380 11.99 11.46 -22.94
C LEU A 380 12.22 12.51 -24.04
N GLU A 381 12.22 13.81 -23.74
CA GLU A 381 12.37 14.89 -24.71
C GLU A 381 11.29 14.84 -25.82
N ILE A 382 10.07 14.44 -25.45
CA ILE A 382 8.89 14.34 -26.34
C ILE A 382 7.84 15.40 -25.94
N PRO A 383 7.93 16.63 -26.48
CA PRO A 383 6.97 17.69 -26.19
C PRO A 383 5.61 17.48 -26.89
N ASP A 384 4.61 18.29 -26.48
CA ASP A 384 3.32 18.49 -27.17
C ASP A 384 2.48 17.23 -27.45
N VAL A 385 2.66 16.15 -26.68
CA VAL A 385 1.99 14.87 -26.92
C VAL A 385 0.46 14.97 -26.77
N PRO A 386 -0.33 14.64 -27.82
CA PRO A 386 -1.79 14.74 -27.77
C PRO A 386 -2.43 13.87 -26.68
N LEU A 387 -3.55 14.33 -26.09
CA LEU A 387 -4.23 13.63 -24.98
C LEU A 387 -4.61 12.18 -25.32
N ASN A 388 -5.03 11.88 -26.56
CA ASN A 388 -5.34 10.52 -26.98
C ASN A 388 -4.10 9.62 -27.01
N VAL A 389 -2.92 10.17 -27.32
CA VAL A 389 -1.64 9.44 -27.29
C VAL A 389 -1.22 9.22 -25.82
N ARG A 390 -1.37 10.22 -24.95
CA ARG A 390 -1.11 10.07 -23.51
C ARG A 390 -1.99 9.01 -22.86
N LYS A 391 -3.29 8.96 -23.18
CA LYS A 391 -4.20 7.88 -22.76
C LYS A 391 -3.73 6.49 -23.21
N LEU A 392 -3.03 6.40 -24.34
CA LEU A 392 -2.48 5.14 -24.84
C LEU A 392 -1.22 4.74 -24.05
N VAL A 393 -0.38 5.70 -23.63
CA VAL A 393 0.73 5.45 -22.69
C VAL A 393 0.23 4.92 -21.35
N VAL A 394 -0.83 5.50 -20.78
CA VAL A 394 -1.47 4.98 -19.54
C VAL A 394 -1.88 3.52 -19.69
N LYS A 395 -2.50 3.15 -20.82
CA LYS A 395 -2.85 1.75 -21.11
C LYS A 395 -1.64 0.82 -21.23
N VAL A 396 -0.52 1.29 -21.77
CA VAL A 396 0.73 0.50 -21.80
C VAL A 396 1.26 0.25 -20.39
N CYS A 397 1.24 1.27 -19.52
CA CYS A 397 1.60 1.11 -18.10
C CYS A 397 0.69 0.08 -17.41
N ASP A 398 -0.63 0.20 -17.60
CA ASP A 398 -1.65 -0.72 -17.09
C ASP A 398 -1.39 -2.18 -17.50
N VAL A 399 -1.26 -2.47 -18.80
CA VAL A 399 -1.08 -3.85 -19.30
C VAL A 399 0.18 -4.51 -18.75
N VAL A 400 1.30 -3.79 -18.72
CA VAL A 400 2.58 -4.29 -18.17
C VAL A 400 2.46 -4.54 -16.66
N THR A 401 1.83 -3.61 -15.94
CA THR A 401 1.72 -3.66 -14.47
C THR A 401 0.73 -4.74 -14.03
N ARG A 402 -0.44 -4.85 -14.67
CA ARG A 402 -1.43 -5.91 -14.42
C ARG A 402 -0.84 -7.30 -14.65
N ARG A 403 -0.04 -7.49 -15.72
CA ARG A 403 0.67 -8.75 -15.97
C ARG A 403 1.65 -9.07 -14.84
N ALA A 404 2.47 -8.11 -14.44
CA ALA A 404 3.47 -8.27 -13.39
C ALA A 404 2.83 -8.75 -12.07
N ALA A 405 1.78 -8.05 -11.62
CA ALA A 405 1.10 -8.37 -10.37
C ALA A 405 0.39 -9.74 -10.41
N ARG A 406 -0.24 -10.10 -11.55
CA ARG A 406 -0.87 -11.42 -11.75
C ARG A 406 0.12 -12.57 -11.78
N LEU A 407 1.33 -12.36 -12.30
CA LEU A 407 2.40 -13.36 -12.23
C LEU A 407 2.98 -13.50 -10.81
N ALA A 408 3.17 -12.39 -10.08
CA ALA A 408 3.60 -12.43 -8.68
C ALA A 408 2.60 -13.21 -7.79
N ALA A 409 1.30 -12.97 -7.98
CA ALA A 409 0.23 -13.71 -7.29
C ALA A 409 0.24 -15.21 -7.62
N ALA A 410 0.45 -15.60 -8.88
CA ALA A 410 0.61 -17.01 -9.26
C ALA A 410 1.87 -17.65 -8.62
N GLY A 411 2.94 -16.88 -8.44
CA GLY A 411 4.10 -17.31 -7.66
C GLY A 411 3.74 -17.62 -6.21
N ILE A 412 3.03 -16.71 -5.52
CA ILE A 412 2.56 -16.90 -4.14
C ILE A 412 1.67 -18.14 -4.01
N VAL A 413 0.68 -18.29 -4.90
CA VAL A 413 -0.21 -19.46 -4.88
C VAL A 413 0.54 -20.76 -5.19
N GLY A 414 1.59 -20.72 -6.01
CA GLY A 414 2.53 -21.83 -6.20
C GLY A 414 3.22 -22.27 -4.90
N ILE A 415 3.64 -21.31 -4.06
CA ILE A 415 4.18 -21.59 -2.72
C ILE A 415 3.13 -22.23 -1.83
N LEU A 416 1.93 -21.64 -1.74
CA LEU A 416 0.83 -22.16 -0.93
C LEU A 416 0.45 -23.58 -1.33
N LYS A 417 0.41 -23.88 -2.63
CA LYS A 417 0.21 -25.22 -3.17
C LYS A 417 1.34 -26.18 -2.77
N LYS A 418 2.59 -25.74 -2.87
CA LYS A 418 3.76 -26.55 -2.49
C LYS A 418 3.78 -26.95 -1.01
N ILE A 419 3.21 -26.13 -0.12
CA ILE A 419 3.05 -26.44 1.33
C ILE A 419 1.68 -27.02 1.71
N GLY A 420 0.78 -27.27 0.75
CA GLY A 420 -0.55 -27.83 1.00
C GLY A 420 -1.52 -26.89 1.70
N ARG A 421 -1.35 -25.58 1.52
CA ARG A 421 -2.20 -24.50 2.04
C ARG A 421 -2.97 -23.74 0.95
N ASP A 422 -3.18 -24.36 -0.21
CA ASP A 422 -3.97 -23.86 -1.35
C ASP A 422 -5.47 -24.23 -1.28
N GLY A 423 -5.93 -24.80 -0.16
CA GLY A 423 -7.29 -25.31 0.00
C GLY A 423 -7.52 -26.74 -0.53
N ASN A 424 -6.61 -27.31 -1.33
CA ASN A 424 -6.76 -28.68 -1.86
C ASN A 424 -6.28 -29.79 -0.89
N GLY A 425 -5.91 -29.45 0.35
CA GLY A 425 -5.29 -30.33 1.36
C GLY A 425 -6.12 -31.53 1.87
N GLY A 426 -7.20 -31.92 1.20
CA GLY A 426 -8.06 -33.04 1.56
C GLY A 426 -7.69 -34.41 0.97
N ILE A 427 -6.73 -34.50 0.04
CA ILE A 427 -6.48 -35.73 -0.75
C ILE A 427 -5.09 -36.37 -0.50
N ALA A 428 -4.13 -35.65 0.09
CA ALA A 428 -2.79 -36.17 0.43
C ALA A 428 -2.49 -36.23 1.94
N GLY A 429 -3.46 -35.89 2.81
CA GLY A 429 -3.35 -36.09 4.26
C GLY A 429 -3.72 -37.52 4.64
N GLY A 430 -2.77 -38.30 5.17
CA GLY A 430 -3.03 -39.66 5.63
C GLY A 430 -4.12 -39.72 6.71
N LYS A 431 -5.03 -40.70 6.60
CA LYS A 431 -6.09 -40.93 7.60
C LYS A 431 -5.48 -41.13 8.99
N THR A 432 -5.67 -40.18 9.90
CA THR A 432 -5.52 -40.44 11.33
C THR A 432 -6.68 -41.34 11.79
N LYS A 433 -6.45 -42.17 12.82
CA LYS A 433 -7.42 -43.19 13.30
C LYS A 433 -8.67 -42.62 13.99
N SER A 434 -8.86 -41.30 13.99
CA SER A 434 -10.03 -40.61 14.54
C SER A 434 -10.61 -39.72 13.44
N GLY A 435 -11.90 -39.87 13.14
CA GLY A 435 -12.57 -39.32 11.95
C GLY A 435 -12.80 -37.80 11.97
N SER A 436 -11.83 -37.01 12.40
CA SER A 436 -11.87 -35.54 12.34
C SER A 436 -11.56 -35.07 10.92
N ARG A 437 -12.41 -34.21 10.35
CA ARG A 437 -12.01 -33.38 9.20
C ARG A 437 -10.81 -32.52 9.62
N ILE A 438 -9.80 -32.41 8.75
CA ILE A 438 -8.69 -31.47 8.95
C ILE A 438 -9.23 -30.08 8.64
N LYS A 439 -9.45 -29.27 9.69
CA LYS A 439 -9.79 -27.85 9.53
C LYS A 439 -8.58 -27.13 8.93
N MET A 440 -8.79 -26.27 7.92
CA MET A 440 -7.70 -25.46 7.38
C MET A 440 -7.07 -24.60 8.49
N ARG A 441 -5.76 -24.36 8.38
CA ARG A 441 -5.07 -23.38 9.22
C ARG A 441 -5.04 -22.04 8.49
N ARG A 442 -5.31 -20.96 9.24
CA ARG A 442 -5.07 -19.60 8.79
C ARG A 442 -3.63 -19.48 8.30
N THR A 443 -3.44 -18.69 7.26
CA THR A 443 -2.19 -18.64 6.50
C THR A 443 -1.87 -17.21 6.19
N VAL A 444 -0.69 -16.77 6.64
CA VAL A 444 -0.19 -15.42 6.39
C VAL A 444 1.00 -15.47 5.44
N VAL A 445 0.97 -14.56 4.46
CA VAL A 445 2.11 -14.24 3.60
C VAL A 445 2.51 -12.81 3.87
N ALA A 446 3.77 -12.62 4.27
CA ALA A 446 4.36 -11.31 4.51
C ALA A 446 4.84 -10.70 3.18
N VAL A 447 4.50 -9.46 2.88
CA VAL A 447 4.89 -8.80 1.61
C VAL A 447 5.60 -7.49 1.89
N GLU A 448 6.77 -7.28 1.29
CA GLU A 448 7.56 -6.05 1.43
C GLU A 448 8.11 -5.62 0.06
N GLY A 449 8.54 -4.35 -0.05
CA GLY A 449 9.27 -3.84 -1.20
C GLY A 449 8.58 -2.68 -1.91
N GLY A 450 9.38 -1.82 -2.55
CA GLY A 450 8.91 -0.54 -3.08
C GLY A 450 7.85 -0.60 -4.19
N LEU A 451 7.67 -1.74 -4.88
CA LEU A 451 6.57 -1.89 -5.84
C LEU A 451 5.25 -2.14 -5.10
N TYR A 452 5.28 -2.91 -4.01
CA TYR A 452 4.12 -3.16 -3.16
C TYR A 452 3.77 -1.94 -2.29
N THR A 453 4.76 -1.23 -1.73
CA THR A 453 4.47 -0.12 -0.79
C THR A 453 4.18 1.23 -1.44
N ASN A 454 4.71 1.49 -2.66
CA ASN A 454 4.71 2.85 -3.24
C ASN A 454 4.01 2.96 -4.60
N TYR A 455 3.53 1.87 -5.19
CA TYR A 455 2.76 1.90 -6.44
C TYR A 455 1.35 1.42 -6.09
N THR A 456 0.43 2.36 -5.88
CA THR A 456 -0.89 2.07 -5.29
C THR A 456 -1.70 1.13 -6.15
N ILE A 457 -1.66 1.25 -7.48
CA ILE A 457 -2.37 0.34 -8.40
C ILE A 457 -1.80 -1.11 -8.36
N CYS A 458 -0.57 -1.32 -7.87
CA CYS A 458 -0.03 -2.66 -7.58
C CYS A 458 -0.49 -3.22 -6.22
N ALA A 459 -1.08 -2.39 -5.36
CA ALA A 459 -1.36 -2.70 -3.95
C ALA A 459 -2.85 -2.71 -3.60
N LEU A 460 -3.64 -1.79 -4.20
CA LEU A 460 -5.09 -1.63 -4.05
C LEU A 460 -5.70 -1.06 -5.35
N PRO A 461 -6.87 -1.54 -5.82
CA PRO A 461 -7.48 -1.09 -7.07
C PRO A 461 -8.06 0.33 -6.98
N SER A 462 -8.07 1.04 -8.12
CA SER A 462 -8.70 2.36 -8.26
C SER A 462 -10.20 2.28 -8.54
N SER A 463 -10.95 3.24 -8.01
CA SER A 463 -12.41 3.20 -7.91
C SER A 463 -13.14 4.03 -9.00
N THR A 464 -13.45 3.43 -10.16
CA THR A 464 -14.38 3.99 -11.16
C THR A 464 -15.18 2.92 -11.93
N ASP A 465 -16.10 2.22 -11.25
CA ASP A 465 -17.52 2.01 -11.66
C ASP A 465 -18.22 1.12 -10.59
N GLU A 466 -19.54 0.94 -10.69
CA GLU A 466 -20.54 0.52 -9.66
C GLU A 466 -20.33 -0.79 -8.84
N ASP A 467 -19.13 -1.34 -8.70
CA ASP A 467 -18.91 -2.64 -8.06
C ASP A 467 -18.59 -2.58 -6.56
N ALA A 468 -19.53 -3.10 -5.75
CA ALA A 468 -19.30 -3.50 -4.37
C ALA A 468 -20.13 -4.74 -4.02
N TYR A 469 -19.49 -5.90 -3.79
CA TYR A 469 -19.84 -6.93 -2.79
C TYR A 469 -18.94 -8.18 -2.93
N LEU A 470 -18.20 -8.53 -1.87
CA LEU A 470 -17.59 -9.84 -1.52
C LEU A 470 -16.75 -10.58 -2.61
N GLY A 471 -15.49 -10.97 -2.38
CA GLY A 471 -14.53 -10.73 -1.30
C GLY A 471 -13.43 -11.81 -1.14
N LEU A 472 -12.16 -11.54 -1.54
CA LEU A 472 -10.99 -12.23 -0.99
C LEU A 472 -10.90 -11.82 0.48
N LEU A 473 -10.71 -12.79 1.37
CA LEU A 473 -10.47 -12.51 2.78
C LEU A 473 -9.04 -11.97 3.01
N MET A 474 -8.74 -10.76 2.51
CA MET A 474 -7.88 -9.81 3.23
C MET A 474 -8.57 -9.37 4.54
N TYR A 475 -8.96 -10.34 5.36
CA TYR A 475 -9.77 -10.08 6.53
C TYR A 475 -8.88 -9.79 7.72
N LYS A 476 -8.60 -8.49 7.89
CA LYS A 476 -8.31 -7.97 9.22
C LYS A 476 -9.59 -8.08 10.06
N ARG A 477 -9.76 -9.22 10.76
CA ARG A 477 -10.17 -9.37 12.17
C ARG A 477 -10.86 -10.72 12.45
N GLY A 478 -10.50 -11.39 13.54
CA GLY A 478 -11.17 -12.61 13.99
C GLY A 478 -10.75 -13.10 15.38
N GLY A 479 -10.33 -12.18 16.27
CA GLY A 479 -9.88 -12.53 17.63
C GLY A 479 -8.55 -11.89 18.03
N ILE A 480 -8.64 -10.80 18.81
CA ILE A 480 -7.77 -10.40 19.93
C ILE A 480 -6.22 -10.44 19.74
N LEU A 481 -5.58 -9.29 20.02
CA LEU A 481 -4.14 -9.05 20.25
C LEU A 481 -3.18 -9.14 19.05
N GLY A 482 -3.23 -8.12 18.18
CA GLY A 482 -2.17 -7.81 17.21
C GLY A 482 -1.55 -6.43 17.46
N HIS A 483 -0.32 -6.39 17.99
CA HIS A 483 0.48 -5.16 18.12
C HIS A 483 0.84 -4.55 16.75
N ALA A 484 1.18 -3.26 16.72
CA ALA A 484 1.64 -2.58 15.51
C ALA A 484 2.86 -3.28 14.89
N LEU A 485 2.67 -3.83 13.68
CA LEU A 485 3.74 -4.05 12.71
C LEU A 485 4.12 -2.71 12.07
N PRO A 486 5.39 -2.48 11.72
CA PRO A 486 5.76 -1.33 10.91
C PRO A 486 5.08 -1.42 9.52
N PRO A 487 4.69 -0.27 8.94
CA PRO A 487 3.89 -0.17 7.70
C PRO A 487 4.62 -0.58 6.41
N THR A 488 5.76 -1.26 6.51
CA THR A 488 6.49 -1.87 5.39
C THR A 488 6.06 -3.31 5.09
N LEU A 489 5.19 -3.90 5.92
CA LEU A 489 4.77 -5.30 5.83
C LEU A 489 3.27 -5.47 5.51
N GLY A 490 2.97 -5.98 4.32
CA GLY A 490 1.64 -6.48 3.93
C GLY A 490 1.36 -7.88 4.46
N ILE A 491 0.10 -8.19 4.76
CA ILE A 491 -0.38 -9.50 5.23
C ILE A 491 -1.58 -9.95 4.39
N LEU A 492 -1.43 -11.05 3.66
CA LEU A 492 -2.52 -11.81 3.05
C LEU A 492 -3.07 -12.81 4.07
N GLN A 493 -4.39 -13.06 4.10
CA GLN A 493 -5.02 -14.04 5.02
C GLN A 493 -5.97 -14.99 4.27
N TYR A 494 -6.32 -16.10 4.91
CA TYR A 494 -7.30 -17.09 4.44
C TYR A 494 -8.10 -17.61 5.63
N ASP A 495 -9.44 -17.62 5.54
CA ASP A 495 -10.34 -18.04 6.62
C ASP A 495 -10.60 -19.56 6.62
N ALA A 496 -10.74 -20.12 7.81
CA ALA A 496 -10.92 -21.53 8.10
C ALA A 496 -12.36 -21.90 8.52
N ASP A 497 -13.27 -20.94 8.66
CA ASP A 497 -14.67 -21.16 9.08
C ASP A 497 -15.68 -21.30 7.93
N GLU A 498 -15.26 -21.10 6.68
CA GLU A 498 -16.09 -21.23 5.47
C GLU A 498 -16.14 -22.65 4.88
N ASN A 499 -17.26 -23.01 4.22
CA ASN A 499 -17.56 -24.37 3.72
C ASN A 499 -17.14 -24.56 2.24
N TRP A 500 -15.84 -24.78 2.03
CA TRP A 500 -15.24 -24.93 0.69
C TRP A 500 -15.36 -26.34 0.08
N VAL A 501 -15.75 -26.45 -1.20
CA VAL A 501 -15.80 -27.72 -1.96
C VAL A 501 -15.43 -27.47 -3.43
N ASN A 502 -14.76 -28.43 -4.10
CA ASN A 502 -14.47 -28.35 -5.54
C ASN A 502 -15.50 -29.16 -6.37
N GLY A 503 -16.12 -28.51 -7.37
CA GLY A 503 -17.03 -29.10 -8.34
C GLY A 503 -18.44 -28.52 -8.31
N GLU A 504 -19.20 -28.69 -9.41
CA GLU A 504 -20.62 -28.29 -9.51
C GLU A 504 -21.53 -29.14 -8.60
N ALA A 505 -21.48 -28.88 -7.30
CA ALA A 505 -22.48 -29.33 -6.33
C ALA A 505 -23.39 -28.13 -6.00
N ALA A 506 -24.68 -28.24 -6.35
CA ALA A 506 -25.65 -27.17 -6.11
C ALA A 506 -25.68 -26.76 -4.62
N GLY A 507 -25.27 -25.52 -4.33
CA GLY A 507 -25.24 -24.96 -2.98
C GLY A 507 -23.88 -24.94 -2.27
N ALA A 508 -22.75 -25.19 -2.96
CA ALA A 508 -21.40 -25.05 -2.39
C ALA A 508 -20.55 -23.99 -3.14
N LEU A 509 -19.65 -23.31 -2.42
CA LEU A 509 -18.78 -22.25 -2.94
C LEU A 509 -17.43 -22.81 -3.43
N ASP A 510 -17.11 -22.57 -4.71
CA ASP A 510 -15.85 -22.99 -5.35
C ASP A 510 -14.71 -22.01 -5.06
N LEU A 511 -13.81 -22.39 -4.14
CA LEU A 511 -12.62 -21.61 -3.75
C LEU A 511 -11.66 -21.34 -4.92
N GLN A 512 -11.59 -22.18 -5.96
CA GLN A 512 -10.70 -21.95 -7.10
C GLN A 512 -11.27 -20.97 -8.13
N THR A 513 -12.59 -20.82 -8.19
CA THR A 513 -13.27 -19.82 -9.02
C THR A 513 -13.36 -18.51 -8.27
N ILE A 514 -13.78 -18.53 -7.00
CA ILE A 514 -13.82 -17.37 -6.10
C ILE A 514 -12.41 -16.83 -5.88
N GLY A 515 -11.45 -17.64 -5.43
CA GLY A 515 -10.07 -17.19 -5.21
C GLY A 515 -9.40 -16.54 -6.43
N LEU A 516 -9.83 -16.87 -7.67
CA LEU A 516 -9.35 -16.24 -8.90
C LEU A 516 -10.22 -15.07 -9.40
N HIS A 517 -11.49 -15.00 -9.03
CA HIS A 517 -12.36 -13.81 -9.16
C HIS A 517 -11.82 -12.70 -8.26
N GLU A 518 -11.47 -13.07 -7.05
CA GLU A 518 -11.06 -12.19 -5.97
C GLU A 518 -9.61 -11.70 -6.08
N VAL A 519 -8.70 -12.59 -6.50
CA VAL A 519 -7.39 -12.16 -7.03
C VAL A 519 -7.56 -11.40 -8.36
N GLY A 520 -8.71 -11.46 -9.02
CA GLY A 520 -9.08 -10.55 -10.11
C GLY A 520 -9.30 -9.13 -9.61
N HIS A 521 -10.16 -8.94 -8.61
CA HIS A 521 -10.43 -7.63 -7.98
C HIS A 521 -9.19 -6.99 -7.36
N VAL A 522 -8.40 -7.75 -6.60
CA VAL A 522 -7.12 -7.28 -6.01
C VAL A 522 -6.11 -6.84 -7.08
N LEU A 523 -6.27 -7.29 -8.34
CA LEU A 523 -5.33 -7.05 -9.44
C LEU A 523 -5.97 -6.31 -10.63
N GLY A 524 -7.03 -5.53 -10.39
CA GLY A 524 -7.60 -4.60 -11.38
C GLY A 524 -8.35 -5.26 -12.55
N LEU A 525 -9.17 -6.29 -12.26
CA LEU A 525 -10.23 -6.77 -13.15
C LEU A 525 -11.60 -6.38 -12.60
N GLY A 526 -12.47 -5.80 -13.43
CA GLY A 526 -13.89 -5.58 -13.11
C GLY A 526 -14.79 -6.73 -13.59
N HIS A 527 -16.09 -6.65 -13.27
CA HIS A 527 -17.06 -7.67 -13.69
C HIS A 527 -17.26 -7.76 -15.22
N THR A 528 -17.72 -8.91 -15.69
CA THR A 528 -18.01 -9.19 -17.11
C THR A 528 -19.37 -9.85 -17.31
N ASN A 529 -19.97 -9.64 -18.47
CA ASN A 529 -21.26 -10.20 -18.85
C ASN A 529 -21.16 -11.62 -19.46
N ASP A 530 -19.95 -12.17 -19.60
CA ASP A 530 -19.74 -13.55 -20.04
C ASP A 530 -20.02 -14.54 -18.90
N VAL A 531 -21.12 -15.27 -18.98
CA VAL A 531 -21.60 -16.24 -17.98
C VAL A 531 -20.62 -17.38 -17.65
N HIS A 532 -19.58 -17.57 -18.46
CA HIS A 532 -18.54 -18.58 -18.28
C HIS A 532 -17.20 -18.00 -17.83
N ALA A 533 -17.08 -16.68 -17.71
CA ALA A 533 -15.87 -16.02 -17.26
C ALA A 533 -15.87 -15.84 -15.73
N ILE A 534 -14.67 -15.86 -15.16
CA ILE A 534 -14.51 -15.84 -13.70
C ILE A 534 -15.00 -14.55 -13.04
N MET A 535 -15.00 -13.41 -13.75
CA MET A 535 -15.55 -12.14 -13.24
C MET A 535 -17.07 -12.01 -13.49
N TYR A 536 -17.82 -13.09 -13.70
CA TYR A 536 -19.26 -13.04 -13.91
C TYR A 536 -20.04 -12.88 -12.59
N PRO A 537 -20.94 -11.90 -12.46
CA PRO A 537 -21.76 -11.73 -11.25
C PRO A 537 -22.90 -12.75 -11.21
N SER A 538 -22.69 -13.89 -10.53
CA SER A 538 -23.77 -14.86 -10.32
C SER A 538 -24.72 -14.41 -9.20
N MET A 539 -26.01 -14.29 -9.49
CA MET A 539 -27.02 -13.93 -8.48
C MET A 539 -27.15 -15.00 -7.39
N VAL A 540 -26.77 -14.66 -6.15
CA VAL A 540 -27.22 -15.39 -4.96
C VAL A 540 -28.54 -14.78 -4.49
N GLN A 541 -29.58 -15.60 -4.35
CA GLN A 541 -30.88 -15.17 -3.83
C GLN A 541 -30.82 -15.00 -2.30
N ASP A 542 -31.28 -13.86 -1.79
CA ASP A 542 -31.44 -13.62 -0.35
C ASP A 542 -32.37 -14.66 0.32
N PRO A 543 -31.90 -15.40 1.35
CA PRO A 543 -32.77 -16.08 2.29
C PRO A 543 -33.21 -15.11 3.41
N PRO A 544 -34.37 -15.33 4.05
CA PRO A 544 -35.06 -14.29 4.81
C PRO A 544 -34.37 -13.97 6.14
N HIS A 545 -34.10 -12.68 6.37
CA HIS A 545 -33.67 -12.18 7.67
C HIS A 545 -34.69 -12.47 8.77
N HIS A 546 -34.26 -13.20 9.79
CA HIS A 546 -34.92 -13.20 11.09
C HIS A 546 -34.81 -11.80 11.71
N ARG A 547 -35.95 -11.17 11.97
CA ARG A 547 -36.03 -9.95 12.79
C ARG A 547 -35.42 -10.20 14.17
N LEU A 548 -34.68 -9.23 14.69
CA LEU A 548 -34.75 -8.84 16.09
C LEU A 548 -34.67 -7.31 16.23
N ASP A 549 -35.76 -6.78 16.75
CA ASP A 549 -36.12 -5.40 17.08
C ASP A 549 -35.09 -4.72 18.04
N ALA A 550 -34.97 -3.38 18.21
CA ALA A 550 -35.71 -2.22 17.70
C ALA A 550 -34.84 -0.93 17.70
N GLN A 551 -35.19 0.01 16.82
CA GLN A 551 -35.05 1.47 16.95
C GLN A 551 -33.76 2.07 17.59
N THR A 552 -32.78 2.37 16.74
CA THR A 552 -32.05 3.65 16.83
C THR A 552 -32.16 4.39 15.50
N THR A 553 -32.96 5.45 15.46
CA THR A 553 -32.96 6.41 14.34
C THR A 553 -31.65 7.19 14.37
N SER A 554 -31.00 7.36 13.22
CA SER A 554 -29.77 8.14 13.16
C SER A 554 -30.07 9.61 13.41
N ALA A 555 -29.16 10.31 14.10
CA ALA A 555 -29.21 11.77 14.24
C ALA A 555 -29.28 12.49 12.87
N MET A 556 -28.78 11.86 11.80
CA MET A 556 -28.78 12.37 10.43
C MET A 556 -30.07 12.10 9.63
N ASP A 557 -31.03 11.32 10.15
CA ASP A 557 -32.23 10.92 9.38
C ASP A 557 -33.08 12.12 8.89
N PHE A 558 -32.98 13.29 9.55
CA PHE A 558 -33.67 14.51 9.10
C PHE A 558 -33.18 15.00 7.72
N LEU A 559 -31.92 14.74 7.33
CA LEU A 559 -31.37 15.18 6.04
C LEU A 559 -32.12 14.55 4.86
N LYS A 560 -32.66 13.33 5.03
CA LYS A 560 -33.47 12.64 4.02
C LYS A 560 -34.73 13.41 3.65
N THR A 561 -35.28 14.24 4.55
CA THR A 561 -36.45 15.08 4.27
C THR A 561 -36.13 16.37 3.51
N LEU A 562 -34.83 16.66 3.29
CA LEU A 562 -34.36 17.86 2.61
C LEU A 562 -33.99 17.62 1.14
N ILE A 563 -34.18 16.41 0.60
CA ILE A 563 -33.88 16.10 -0.81
C ILE A 563 -34.71 17.01 -1.74
N GLY A 564 -34.01 17.77 -2.59
CA GLY A 564 -34.58 18.76 -3.51
C GLY A 564 -34.67 20.19 -2.95
N ALA A 565 -34.31 20.40 -1.67
CA ALA A 565 -34.24 21.73 -1.07
C ALA A 565 -33.17 22.60 -1.74
N ARG A 566 -33.54 23.84 -2.05
CA ARG A 566 -32.73 24.81 -2.79
C ARG A 566 -33.15 26.24 -2.46
N LYS A 567 -32.33 27.22 -2.84
CA LYS A 567 -32.61 28.64 -2.59
C LYS A 567 -34.03 29.06 -2.98
N GLY A 568 -34.69 29.77 -2.06
CA GLY A 568 -36.07 30.22 -2.20
C GLY A 568 -37.13 29.19 -1.77
N THR A 569 -36.75 28.01 -1.28
CA THR A 569 -37.66 27.00 -0.72
C THR A 569 -37.68 27.02 0.81
N THR A 570 -38.72 26.45 1.40
CA THR A 570 -38.85 26.26 2.85
C THR A 570 -39.12 24.78 3.10
N PHE A 571 -38.27 24.13 3.91
CA PHE A 571 -38.39 22.72 4.29
C PHE A 571 -38.14 22.59 5.79
N LYS A 572 -38.98 21.81 6.48
CA LYS A 572 -38.82 21.52 7.90
C LYS A 572 -37.46 20.85 8.13
N GLY A 573 -36.62 21.43 8.99
CA GLY A 573 -35.26 20.93 9.28
C GLY A 573 -34.13 21.69 8.59
N ILE A 574 -34.42 22.69 7.75
CA ILE A 574 -33.39 23.60 7.22
C ILE A 574 -32.67 24.36 8.36
N SER A 575 -33.39 24.73 9.42
CA SER A 575 -32.83 25.31 10.65
C SER A 575 -31.79 24.41 11.34
N GLN A 576 -31.97 23.09 11.25
CA GLN A 576 -31.01 22.08 11.74
C GLN A 576 -29.81 21.95 10.79
N LEU A 577 -30.05 21.92 9.47
CA LEU A 577 -28.99 21.91 8.45
C LEU A 577 -28.07 23.14 8.56
N LYS A 578 -28.62 24.33 8.78
CA LYS A 578 -27.83 25.57 9.00
C LYS A 578 -26.89 25.41 10.19
N LYS A 579 -27.36 24.86 11.31
CA LYS A 579 -26.53 24.60 12.49
C LYS A 579 -25.43 23.57 12.23
N TYR A 580 -25.77 22.47 11.56
CA TYR A 580 -24.82 21.43 11.17
C TYR A 580 -23.68 22.02 10.31
N LEU A 581 -24.03 22.80 9.29
CA LEU A 581 -23.06 23.46 8.42
C LEU A 581 -22.27 24.58 9.11
N SER A 582 -22.86 25.33 10.05
CA SER A 582 -22.10 26.29 10.87
C SER A 582 -21.06 25.60 11.76
N ARG A 583 -21.41 24.50 12.43
CA ARG A 583 -20.47 23.74 13.28
C ARG A 583 -19.28 23.20 12.49
N LEU A 584 -19.53 22.68 11.29
CA LEU A 584 -18.49 22.17 10.39
C LEU A 584 -17.74 23.29 9.63
N GLY A 585 -18.01 24.57 9.90
CA GLY A 585 -17.29 25.72 9.35
C GLY A 585 -17.80 26.26 8.00
N TYR A 586 -18.83 25.66 7.39
CA TYR A 586 -19.33 26.06 6.08
C TYR A 586 -20.16 27.36 6.09
N MET A 587 -20.73 27.72 7.24
CA MET A 587 -21.56 28.91 7.46
C MET A 587 -20.99 29.83 8.56
N ASN A 588 -21.14 31.15 8.36
CA ASN A 588 -20.75 32.20 9.30
C ASN A 588 -22.00 32.79 9.98
N ASP A 589 -22.72 31.95 10.71
CA ASP A 589 -23.87 32.30 11.56
C ASP A 589 -23.58 31.82 13.00
N ASP A 590 -23.98 32.60 14.01
CA ASP A 590 -23.65 32.34 15.42
C ASP A 590 -24.19 30.98 15.88
N ILE A 591 -23.27 30.06 16.18
CA ILE A 591 -23.51 28.66 16.57
C ILE A 591 -24.36 28.58 17.86
N ASN A 592 -24.33 29.61 18.70
CA ASN A 592 -25.09 29.68 19.96
C ASN A 592 -26.57 30.06 19.76
N THR A 593 -26.98 30.48 18.57
CA THR A 593 -28.36 30.89 18.30
C THR A 593 -29.34 29.73 18.54
N PRO A 594 -30.37 29.85 19.40
CA PRO A 594 -31.36 28.79 19.62
C PRO A 594 -32.05 28.37 18.31
N THR A 595 -32.31 27.07 18.14
CA THR A 595 -32.85 26.55 16.85
C THR A 595 -34.20 27.17 16.49
N ASN A 596 -34.98 27.53 17.51
CA ASN A 596 -36.29 28.19 17.39
C ASN A 596 -36.20 29.65 16.89
N GLN A 597 -35.00 30.22 16.75
CA GLN A 597 -34.75 31.56 16.18
C GLN A 597 -34.13 31.49 14.77
N ILE A 598 -33.73 30.30 14.31
CA ILE A 598 -33.25 30.07 12.95
C ILE A 598 -34.43 29.61 12.09
N ASN A 599 -34.69 30.31 10.98
CA ASN A 599 -35.78 29.94 10.09
C ASN A 599 -35.46 28.72 9.22
N ASP A 600 -36.51 27.99 8.84
CA ASP A 600 -36.48 26.86 7.89
C ASP A 600 -36.46 27.32 6.41
N PHE A 601 -36.04 28.56 6.12
CA PHE A 601 -35.97 29.10 4.75
C PHE A 601 -34.57 28.92 4.15
N PHE A 602 -34.50 28.43 2.92
CA PHE A 602 -33.24 28.23 2.19
C PHE A 602 -32.78 29.57 1.56
N ASP A 603 -31.96 30.31 2.30
CA ASP A 603 -31.39 31.58 1.87
C ASP A 603 -30.10 31.42 1.03
N GLY A 604 -29.54 32.56 0.61
CA GLY A 604 -28.29 32.60 -0.17
C GLY A 604 -27.03 32.26 0.62
N LYS A 605 -27.03 32.36 1.96
CA LYS A 605 -25.89 31.92 2.79
C LYS A 605 -25.83 30.40 2.79
N LEU A 606 -26.98 29.74 2.98
CA LEU A 606 -27.08 28.28 2.94
C LEU A 606 -26.75 27.72 1.55
N GLU A 607 -27.17 28.38 0.47
CA GLU A 607 -26.76 28.02 -0.90
C GLU A 607 -25.23 27.99 -1.07
N LEU A 608 -24.55 29.03 -0.56
CA LEU A 608 -23.08 29.12 -0.62
C LEU A 608 -22.40 28.04 0.23
N ALA A 609 -22.95 27.74 1.40
CA ALA A 609 -22.44 26.68 2.28
C ALA A 609 -22.60 25.28 1.69
N VAL A 610 -23.75 24.96 1.09
CA VAL A 610 -23.97 23.70 0.37
C VAL A 610 -23.01 23.59 -0.82
N LYS A 611 -22.78 24.67 -1.58
CA LYS A 611 -21.77 24.67 -2.66
C LYS A 611 -20.35 24.43 -2.15
N ARG A 612 -19.97 25.02 -1.01
CA ARG A 612 -18.66 24.76 -0.38
C ARG A 612 -18.51 23.30 0.06
N TYR A 613 -19.55 22.72 0.66
CA TYR A 613 -19.58 21.31 1.04
C TYR A 613 -19.46 20.39 -0.18
N GLN A 614 -20.23 20.68 -1.23
CA GLN A 614 -20.15 19.95 -2.51
C GLN A 614 -18.74 20.03 -3.12
N THR A 615 -18.10 21.20 -3.12
CA THR A 615 -16.72 21.37 -3.59
C THR A 615 -15.73 20.55 -2.76
N PHE A 616 -15.81 20.60 -1.43
CA PHE A 616 -14.90 19.86 -0.54
C PHE A 616 -14.98 18.35 -0.77
N PHE A 617 -16.20 17.81 -0.91
CA PHE A 617 -16.44 16.38 -1.16
C PHE A 617 -16.48 16.00 -2.65
N LYS A 618 -16.03 16.88 -3.56
CA LYS A 618 -15.96 16.66 -5.01
C LYS A 618 -17.30 16.23 -5.66
N LEU A 619 -18.41 16.67 -5.08
CA LEU A 619 -19.77 16.46 -5.60
C LEU A 619 -20.13 17.48 -6.69
N ALA A 620 -21.26 17.27 -7.36
CA ALA A 620 -21.79 18.23 -8.33
C ALA A 620 -22.16 19.56 -7.66
N VAL A 621 -21.37 20.61 -7.90
CA VAL A 621 -21.53 21.92 -7.25
C VAL A 621 -22.72 22.69 -7.81
N ASN A 622 -23.91 22.41 -7.29
CA ASN A 622 -25.19 22.98 -7.74
C ASN A 622 -25.91 23.82 -6.66
N GLY A 623 -25.53 23.71 -5.38
CA GLY A 623 -26.17 24.41 -4.26
C GLY A 623 -27.57 23.88 -3.88
N VAL A 624 -27.90 22.67 -4.33
CA VAL A 624 -29.14 21.95 -4.05
C VAL A 624 -28.81 20.78 -3.14
N MET A 625 -29.69 20.50 -2.19
CA MET A 625 -29.65 19.27 -1.39
C MET A 625 -30.12 18.09 -2.26
N ASP A 626 -29.32 17.66 -3.22
CA ASP A 626 -29.62 16.46 -4.02
C ASP A 626 -29.34 15.16 -3.25
N ALA A 627 -29.72 14.02 -3.83
CA ALA A 627 -29.60 12.72 -3.18
C ALA A 627 -28.15 12.37 -2.80
N ASN A 628 -27.17 12.75 -3.63
CA ASN A 628 -25.74 12.49 -3.38
C ASN A 628 -25.20 13.39 -2.26
N THR A 629 -25.60 14.66 -2.24
CA THR A 629 -25.28 15.64 -1.19
C THR A 629 -25.84 15.19 0.16
N VAL A 630 -27.11 14.76 0.19
CA VAL A 630 -27.76 14.22 1.38
C VAL A 630 -27.12 12.90 1.83
N ALA A 631 -26.82 11.99 0.90
CA ALA A 631 -26.16 10.72 1.22
C ALA A 631 -24.78 10.95 1.84
N GLN A 632 -23.97 11.86 1.29
CA GLN A 632 -22.65 12.19 1.83
C GLN A 632 -22.74 12.89 3.19
N MET A 633 -23.63 13.87 3.37
CA MET A 633 -23.85 14.52 4.67
C MET A 633 -24.37 13.56 5.76
N SER A 634 -25.09 12.50 5.36
CA SER A 634 -25.61 11.48 6.28
C SER A 634 -24.55 10.45 6.71
N ARG A 635 -23.30 10.54 6.23
CA ARG A 635 -22.23 9.61 6.62
C ARG A 635 -21.58 10.06 7.94
N PRO A 636 -21.32 9.15 8.88
CA PRO A 636 -20.62 9.45 10.12
C PRO A 636 -19.24 10.11 9.89
N ARG A 637 -18.85 11.04 10.77
CA ARG A 637 -17.62 11.83 10.60
C ARG A 637 -17.06 12.44 11.90
N CYS A 638 -15.84 12.95 11.82
CA CYS A 638 -15.28 13.88 12.80
C CYS A 638 -16.05 15.22 12.83
N GLY A 639 -16.17 15.79 14.03
CA GLY A 639 -16.82 17.07 14.33
C GLY A 639 -15.91 18.29 14.23
N VAL A 640 -14.59 18.13 14.02
CA VAL A 640 -13.67 19.25 13.78
C VAL A 640 -14.10 20.00 12.49
N PRO A 641 -14.11 21.35 12.47
CA PRO A 641 -14.50 22.11 11.29
C PRO A 641 -13.62 21.81 10.06
N ASP A 642 -14.25 21.67 8.89
CA ASP A 642 -13.53 21.53 7.61
C ASP A 642 -12.94 22.86 7.12
N PHE A 643 -13.52 23.97 7.58
CA PHE A 643 -13.14 25.33 7.22
C PHE A 643 -13.10 26.20 8.48
N HIS A 644 -12.19 27.16 8.51
CA HIS A 644 -12.08 28.11 9.64
C HIS A 644 -12.23 29.55 9.17
N LEU A 645 -12.84 30.37 10.02
CA LEU A 645 -13.10 31.79 9.76
C LEU A 645 -11.90 32.64 10.18
N ASN A 646 -11.43 33.51 9.28
CA ASN A 646 -10.45 34.53 9.66
C ASN A 646 -11.15 35.75 10.26
N SER A 647 -11.05 35.90 11.58
CA SER A 647 -11.68 36.96 12.38
C SER A 647 -11.32 38.39 11.97
N SER A 648 -10.29 38.60 11.14
CA SER A 648 -9.90 39.93 10.66
C SER A 648 -10.67 40.41 9.42
N ASN A 649 -11.04 39.51 8.51
CA ASN A 649 -11.62 39.86 7.20
C ASN A 649 -12.97 39.19 6.89
N ASN A 650 -13.48 38.30 7.77
CA ASN A 650 -14.76 37.59 7.59
C ASN A 650 -14.82 36.64 6.36
N GLU A 651 -13.67 36.37 5.73
CA GLU A 651 -13.51 35.40 4.65
C GLU A 651 -13.27 33.98 5.21
N LEU A 652 -13.82 33.00 4.50
CA LEU A 652 -13.69 31.58 4.86
C LEU A 652 -12.53 30.97 4.06
N PHE A 653 -11.43 30.64 4.75
CA PHE A 653 -10.25 30.07 4.12
C PHE A 653 -10.23 28.55 4.32
N LEU A 654 -10.09 27.81 3.21
CA LEU A 654 -9.29 26.60 3.21
C LEU A 654 -7.83 27.03 3.26
N GLN A 655 -7.02 26.42 4.11
CA GLN A 655 -5.60 26.26 3.79
C GLN A 655 -5.55 25.30 2.59
N VAL A 656 -5.63 25.86 1.38
CA VAL A 656 -5.50 25.09 0.14
C VAL A 656 -4.08 24.49 0.15
N PRO A 657 -3.91 23.17 -0.06
CA PRO A 657 -2.59 22.58 -0.11
C PRO A 657 -1.70 23.29 -1.14
N THR A 658 -0.40 23.35 -0.87
CA THR A 658 0.56 23.79 -1.89
C THR A 658 0.60 22.76 -3.02
N LEU A 659 1.16 23.14 -4.18
CA LEU A 659 1.16 22.33 -5.42
C LEU A 659 1.79 20.92 -5.32
N ALA A 660 2.27 20.50 -4.14
CA ALA A 660 3.04 19.28 -3.91
C ALA A 660 2.50 18.38 -2.78
N SER A 661 1.33 18.65 -2.19
CA SER A 661 0.71 17.79 -1.16
C SER A 661 -0.83 17.83 -1.14
N HIS A 662 -1.46 16.93 -0.39
CA HIS A 662 -2.92 16.93 -0.18
C HIS A 662 -3.32 17.19 1.29
N PHE A 663 -2.42 16.94 2.24
CA PHE A 663 -2.61 17.21 3.66
C PHE A 663 -2.77 18.70 3.94
N THR A 664 -3.45 19.00 5.05
CA THR A 664 -3.66 20.34 5.58
C THR A 664 -3.21 20.40 7.05
N PHE A 665 -3.06 21.60 7.59
CA PHE A 665 -2.86 21.83 9.01
C PHE A 665 -4.08 22.53 9.62
N LEU A 666 -4.16 22.55 10.94
CA LEU A 666 -5.08 23.44 11.64
C LEU A 666 -4.59 24.90 11.48
N PRO A 667 -5.48 25.91 11.52
CA PRO A 667 -5.10 27.30 11.26
C PRO A 667 -4.00 27.81 12.18
N GLY A 668 -2.97 28.42 11.58
CA GLY A 668 -1.79 28.91 12.31
C GLY A 668 -0.72 27.84 12.54
N ASP A 669 -0.84 26.68 11.88
CA ASP A 669 0.08 25.53 11.91
C ASP A 669 0.49 25.13 13.35
N PRO A 670 -0.49 24.96 14.27
CA PRO A 670 -0.22 24.77 15.67
C PRO A 670 0.50 23.44 15.89
N LYS A 671 1.49 23.45 16.78
CA LYS A 671 2.30 22.27 17.10
C LYS A 671 2.75 22.28 18.55
N TRP A 672 3.02 21.09 19.07
CA TRP A 672 3.55 20.93 20.42
C TRP A 672 4.94 21.57 20.56
N PRO A 673 5.20 22.37 21.60
CA PRO A 673 6.53 22.96 21.86
C PRO A 673 7.53 21.94 22.44
N LYS A 674 7.09 20.72 22.73
CA LYS A 674 7.91 19.63 23.29
C LYS A 674 7.68 18.33 22.53
N ARG A 675 8.71 17.49 22.43
CA ARG A 675 8.65 16.18 21.75
C ARG A 675 8.09 15.04 22.64
N ASN A 676 8.17 15.17 23.97
CA ASN A 676 7.64 14.18 24.91
C ASN A 676 6.23 14.59 25.38
N LEU A 677 5.21 13.86 24.95
CA LEU A 677 3.79 14.11 25.22
C LEU A 677 3.21 13.04 26.14
N THR A 678 2.37 13.45 27.07
CA THR A 678 1.65 12.55 27.97
C THR A 678 0.18 12.45 27.59
N TYR A 679 -0.40 11.25 27.66
CA TYR A 679 -1.85 11.07 27.47
C TYR A 679 -2.48 10.34 28.64
N SER A 680 -3.77 10.58 28.85
CA SER A 680 -4.52 9.97 29.94
C SER A 680 -6.03 9.88 29.65
N PHE A 681 -6.73 9.12 30.48
CA PHE A 681 -8.17 8.90 30.45
C PHE A 681 -8.78 9.10 31.85
N PRO A 682 -10.05 9.52 31.98
CA PRO A 682 -10.75 9.53 33.24
C PRO A 682 -10.84 8.13 33.87
N GLN A 683 -10.92 8.08 35.21
CA GLN A 683 -11.14 6.84 35.93
C GLN A 683 -12.46 6.18 35.49
N GLY A 684 -12.44 4.87 35.24
CA GLY A 684 -13.61 4.11 34.79
C GLY A 684 -13.79 4.05 33.26
N THR A 685 -12.89 4.66 32.48
CA THR A 685 -12.89 4.53 31.01
C THR A 685 -12.79 3.07 30.56
N ARG A 686 -13.45 2.74 29.44
CA ARG A 686 -13.48 1.41 28.84
C ARG A 686 -12.07 0.91 28.47
N LYS A 687 -11.77 -0.35 28.78
CA LYS A 687 -10.40 -0.92 28.71
C LYS A 687 -9.82 -0.99 27.29
N ASP A 688 -10.67 -1.19 26.30
CA ASP A 688 -10.32 -1.26 24.87
C ASP A 688 -9.99 0.10 24.25
N ALA A 689 -10.37 1.22 24.87
CA ALA A 689 -9.88 2.53 24.45
C ALA A 689 -8.37 2.70 24.76
N TYR A 690 -7.88 2.10 25.84
CA TYR A 690 -6.45 2.16 26.20
C TYR A 690 -5.57 1.44 25.17
N SER A 691 -5.99 0.28 24.64
CA SER A 691 -5.27 -0.42 23.57
C SER A 691 -5.28 0.37 22.27
N ALA A 692 -6.45 0.87 21.86
CA ALA A 692 -6.63 1.66 20.65
C ALA A 692 -5.74 2.92 20.62
N ILE A 693 -5.73 3.71 21.70
CA ILE A 693 -4.91 4.92 21.80
C ILE A 693 -3.42 4.61 21.95
N LYS A 694 -3.05 3.57 22.72
CA LYS A 694 -1.64 3.15 22.81
C LYS A 694 -1.09 2.79 21.42
N TYR A 695 -1.87 2.07 20.60
CA TYR A 695 -1.51 1.80 19.21
C TYR A 695 -1.39 3.10 18.40
N ALA A 696 -2.38 3.98 18.49
CA ALA A 696 -2.42 5.19 17.65
C ALA A 696 -1.25 6.15 17.96
N THR A 697 -0.91 6.32 19.23
CA THR A 697 0.29 7.05 19.66
C THR A 697 1.60 6.39 19.21
N GLN A 698 1.67 5.06 19.15
CA GLN A 698 2.83 4.34 18.59
C GLN A 698 3.00 4.58 17.08
N LEU A 699 1.93 4.63 16.29
CA LEU A 699 2.03 4.96 14.86
C LEU A 699 2.48 6.40 14.61
N TRP A 700 1.92 7.37 15.34
CA TRP A 700 2.35 8.77 15.21
C TRP A 700 3.82 8.96 15.64
N ALA A 701 4.28 8.23 16.67
CA ALA A 701 5.70 8.20 17.07
C ALA A 701 6.64 7.51 16.07
N PHE A 702 6.16 6.54 15.29
CA PHE A 702 6.98 5.88 14.27
C PHE A 702 7.32 6.84 13.10
N TYR A 703 6.44 7.81 12.83
CA TYR A 703 6.57 8.72 11.70
C TYR A 703 6.98 10.15 12.04
N SER A 704 7.15 10.46 13.32
CA SER A 704 7.58 11.78 13.80
C SER A 704 8.58 11.62 14.96
N PRO A 705 9.37 12.64 15.31
CA PRO A 705 10.25 12.60 16.47
C PRO A 705 9.51 12.74 17.82
N LEU A 706 8.18 12.60 17.84
CA LEU A 706 7.36 12.69 19.05
C LEU A 706 7.39 11.36 19.82
N LYS A 707 7.42 11.45 21.15
CA LYS A 707 7.35 10.30 22.07
C LYS A 707 6.13 10.46 22.95
N PHE A 708 5.36 9.38 23.13
CA PHE A 708 4.13 9.39 23.92
C PHE A 708 4.26 8.47 25.13
N SER A 709 3.81 8.91 26.29
CA SER A 709 3.73 8.10 27.50
C SER A 709 2.37 8.25 28.18
N TYR A 710 1.89 7.17 28.80
CA TYR A 710 0.68 7.21 29.61
C TYR A 710 0.97 7.82 30.98
N THR A 711 0.10 8.71 31.45
CA THR A 711 0.12 9.21 32.84
C THR A 711 -1.19 8.86 33.56
N PRO A 712 -1.16 8.41 34.83
CA PRO A 712 -2.39 8.20 35.61
C PRO A 712 -3.04 9.51 36.08
N ASN A 713 -2.36 10.66 35.96
CA ASN A 713 -2.93 11.96 36.34
C ASN A 713 -3.58 12.63 35.12
N TYR A 714 -4.90 12.50 35.01
CA TYR A 714 -5.69 13.04 33.89
C TYR A 714 -5.56 14.56 33.75
N ASP A 715 -5.59 15.30 34.87
CA ASP A 715 -5.59 16.76 34.83
C ASP A 715 -4.25 17.36 34.40
N GLN A 716 -3.16 16.60 34.56
CA GLN A 716 -1.79 16.97 34.16
C GLN A 716 -1.37 16.38 32.81
N ALA A 717 -2.21 15.57 32.15
CA ALA A 717 -1.90 15.02 30.83
C ALA A 717 -1.92 16.10 29.74
N ASP A 718 -1.03 15.97 28.76
CA ASP A 718 -1.00 16.86 27.59
C ASP A 718 -2.20 16.59 26.66
N ILE A 719 -2.51 15.30 26.42
CA ILE A 719 -3.64 14.86 25.60
C ILE A 719 -4.66 14.19 26.52
N LYS A 720 -5.86 14.78 26.60
CA LYS A 720 -6.92 14.39 27.54
C LYS A 720 -8.05 13.71 26.79
N ILE A 721 -8.13 12.38 26.93
CA ILE A 721 -8.99 11.55 26.09
C ILE A 721 -10.18 11.03 26.91
N SER A 722 -11.41 11.29 26.47
CA SER A 722 -12.62 10.87 27.18
C SER A 722 -13.78 10.51 26.25
N PHE A 723 -14.81 9.88 26.80
CA PHE A 723 -16.09 9.66 26.13
C PHE A 723 -17.07 10.68 26.68
N GLN A 724 -17.61 11.53 25.83
CA GLN A 724 -18.58 12.55 26.18
C GLN A 724 -19.90 12.26 25.48
N TYR A 725 -21.01 12.79 26.00
CA TYR A 725 -22.35 12.47 25.50
C TYR A 725 -23.09 13.77 25.25
N ARG A 726 -23.60 13.97 24.03
CA ARG A 726 -24.39 15.16 23.64
C ARG A 726 -23.69 16.47 24.03
N ASP A 727 -24.38 17.38 24.70
CA ASP A 727 -23.76 18.58 25.25
C ASP A 727 -22.96 18.29 26.52
N HIS A 728 -21.67 18.59 26.44
CA HIS A 728 -20.66 18.34 27.47
C HIS A 728 -19.83 19.59 27.79
N GLY A 729 -20.32 20.78 27.43
CA GLY A 729 -19.83 22.06 27.95
C GLY A 729 -18.56 22.63 27.30
N ASP A 730 -18.03 22.03 26.23
CA ASP A 730 -16.89 22.56 25.46
C ASP A 730 -17.30 23.38 24.21
N GLY A 731 -18.61 23.54 23.99
CA GLY A 731 -19.18 24.23 22.83
C GLY A 731 -19.38 23.36 21.58
N SER A 732 -18.96 22.09 21.61
CA SER A 732 -19.03 21.14 20.49
C SER A 732 -19.94 19.94 20.82
N PRO A 733 -21.25 20.14 21.06
CA PRO A 733 -22.14 19.08 21.52
C PRO A 733 -22.37 18.01 20.44
N PHE A 734 -22.22 16.74 20.81
CA PHE A 734 -22.56 15.60 19.97
C PHE A 734 -24.07 15.50 19.69
N ASP A 735 -24.40 14.77 18.65
CA ASP A 735 -25.74 14.64 18.07
C ASP A 735 -26.42 13.29 18.35
N GLY A 736 -25.67 12.31 18.85
CA GLY A 736 -26.13 10.96 19.12
C GLY A 736 -25.94 10.02 17.92
N PRO A 737 -26.54 8.81 17.93
CA PRO A 737 -26.09 7.70 17.09
C PRO A 737 -26.08 7.98 15.57
N GLY A 738 -24.99 7.56 14.91
CA GLY A 738 -24.76 7.61 13.48
C GLY A 738 -24.39 8.99 12.92
N GLY A 739 -23.76 9.85 13.73
CA GLY A 739 -23.52 11.27 13.43
C GLY A 739 -22.06 11.71 13.56
N ILE A 740 -21.79 12.59 14.52
CA ILE A 740 -20.45 13.02 14.89
C ILE A 740 -19.82 12.01 15.84
N LEU A 741 -18.73 11.38 15.38
CA LEU A 741 -18.07 10.29 16.11
C LEU A 741 -17.09 10.76 17.19
N GLY A 742 -16.63 12.00 17.08
CA GLY A 742 -15.62 12.56 17.96
C GLY A 742 -15.11 13.90 17.44
N HIS A 743 -14.28 14.52 18.26
CA HIS A 743 -13.50 15.70 17.90
C HIS A 743 -12.28 15.83 18.81
N ALA A 744 -11.26 16.53 18.33
CA ALA A 744 -10.13 16.96 19.15
C ALA A 744 -9.83 18.46 19.01
N SER A 745 -9.40 19.04 20.13
CA SER A 745 -8.87 20.40 20.18
C SER A 745 -7.43 20.43 19.64
N PRO A 746 -6.93 21.57 19.11
CA PRO A 746 -5.56 21.69 18.62
C PRO A 746 -4.50 21.38 19.70
N PRO A 747 -3.21 21.22 19.33
CA PRO A 747 -2.09 21.08 20.26
C PRO A 747 -2.10 22.10 21.41
N THR A 748 -1.52 21.72 22.55
CA THR A 748 -1.51 22.46 23.84
C THR A 748 -2.84 22.54 24.60
N ASP A 749 -3.99 22.34 23.93
CA ASP A 749 -5.29 22.20 24.60
C ASP A 749 -5.76 20.73 24.56
N ALA A 750 -5.74 20.12 23.37
CA ALA A 750 -5.77 18.67 23.10
C ALA A 750 -6.71 17.81 23.98
N ARG A 751 -7.89 18.36 24.30
CA ARG A 751 -9.06 17.54 24.64
C ARG A 751 -9.48 16.76 23.40
N PHE A 752 -9.54 15.44 23.51
CA PHE A 752 -10.06 14.53 22.51
C PHE A 752 -11.27 13.81 23.11
N HIS A 753 -12.44 14.03 22.52
CA HIS A 753 -13.68 13.36 22.90
C HIS A 753 -14.12 12.37 21.82
N TYR A 754 -14.49 11.15 22.23
CA TYR A 754 -15.34 10.24 21.46
C TYR A 754 -16.81 10.50 21.83
N ASP A 755 -17.75 10.37 20.89
CA ASP A 755 -19.18 10.35 21.24
C ASP A 755 -19.57 9.03 21.91
N GLY A 756 -19.87 9.09 23.20
CA GLY A 756 -20.29 7.94 24.00
C GLY A 756 -21.66 7.37 23.62
N ASP A 757 -22.51 8.12 22.90
CA ASP A 757 -23.77 7.59 22.37
C ASP A 757 -23.54 6.58 21.21
N GLU A 758 -22.32 6.47 20.67
CA GLU A 758 -21.97 5.56 19.57
C GLU A 758 -21.56 4.13 20.00
N ARG A 759 -21.82 3.15 19.12
CA ARG A 759 -21.45 1.74 19.36
C ARG A 759 -19.99 1.50 19.03
N TRP A 760 -19.11 1.73 20.00
CA TRP A 760 -17.67 1.51 19.88
C TRP A 760 -17.20 0.07 20.10
N VAL A 761 -16.18 -0.33 19.34
CA VAL A 761 -15.39 -1.56 19.50
C VAL A 761 -13.93 -1.35 19.06
N ASP A 762 -13.03 -2.20 19.54
CA ASP A 762 -11.73 -2.48 18.91
C ASP A 762 -11.92 -3.64 17.87
N GLY A 763 -12.87 -3.52 16.90
CA GLY A 763 -13.40 -4.55 15.95
C GLY A 763 -14.07 -3.95 14.66
N VAL A 764 -14.42 -4.61 13.51
CA VAL A 764 -14.77 -6.04 13.20
C VAL A 764 -15.97 -6.45 14.01
N THR A 765 -16.87 -5.49 14.16
CA THR A 765 -18.24 -5.73 14.48
C THR A 765 -19.07 -4.92 13.48
N PRO A 766 -19.79 -5.58 12.55
CA PRO A 766 -20.78 -4.91 11.72
C PRO A 766 -21.76 -4.09 12.59
N GLY A 767 -22.08 -2.88 12.14
CA GLY A 767 -22.89 -1.94 12.92
C GLY A 767 -22.19 -1.36 14.15
N ALA A 768 -20.86 -1.21 14.14
CA ALA A 768 -20.08 -0.58 15.20
C ALA A 768 -18.89 0.23 14.64
N PHE A 769 -18.43 1.25 15.37
CA PHE A 769 -17.29 2.09 15.02
C PHE A 769 -16.00 1.61 15.68
N ASP A 770 -14.90 1.79 14.94
CA ASP A 770 -13.58 1.33 15.33
C ASP A 770 -12.84 2.38 16.16
N LEU A 771 -12.63 2.09 17.45
CA LEU A 771 -11.91 2.96 18.39
C LEU A 771 -10.53 3.34 17.89
N GLN A 772 -9.80 2.41 17.27
CA GLN A 772 -8.45 2.67 16.76
C GLN A 772 -8.45 3.65 15.58
N THR A 773 -9.44 3.58 14.69
CA THR A 773 -9.54 4.47 13.52
C THR A 773 -9.86 5.90 13.92
N VAL A 774 -10.90 6.10 14.74
CA VAL A 774 -11.23 7.44 15.26
C VAL A 774 -10.14 7.93 16.20
N GLY A 775 -9.59 7.05 17.04
CA GLY A 775 -8.41 7.31 17.87
C GLY A 775 -7.20 7.85 17.11
N LEU A 776 -6.91 7.29 15.93
CA LEU A 776 -5.79 7.71 15.09
C LEU A 776 -6.08 9.04 14.39
N HIS A 777 -7.31 9.26 13.92
CA HIS A 777 -7.80 10.49 13.30
C HIS A 777 -7.75 11.69 14.27
N GLU A 778 -8.43 11.59 15.42
CA GLU A 778 -8.53 12.69 16.38
C GLU A 778 -7.18 13.01 17.04
N LEU A 779 -6.28 12.01 17.18
CA LEU A 779 -4.90 12.28 17.56
C LEU A 779 -4.13 13.10 16.51
N GLY A 780 -4.44 12.96 15.22
CA GLY A 780 -3.85 13.80 14.17
C GLY A 780 -4.21 15.27 14.36
N HIS A 781 -5.46 15.59 14.72
CA HIS A 781 -5.88 16.93 15.12
C HIS A 781 -5.20 17.41 16.40
N ALA A 782 -5.12 16.56 17.43
CA ALA A 782 -4.39 16.86 18.67
C ALA A 782 -2.86 17.07 18.44
N LEU A 783 -2.34 16.69 17.27
CA LEU A 783 -0.96 16.93 16.84
C LEU A 783 -0.81 18.14 15.89
N GLY A 784 -1.90 18.66 15.33
CA GLY A 784 -1.94 19.87 14.49
C GLY A 784 -2.34 19.66 13.03
N LEU A 785 -2.66 18.44 12.61
CA LEU A 785 -3.13 18.14 11.25
C LEU A 785 -4.58 18.58 11.06
N GLY A 786 -4.89 19.09 9.87
CA GLY A 786 -6.26 19.42 9.43
C GLY A 786 -6.90 18.28 8.63
N HIS A 787 -8.15 18.48 8.21
CA HIS A 787 -8.83 17.53 7.33
C HIS A 787 -8.29 17.57 5.88
N THR A 788 -8.07 16.40 5.29
CA THR A 788 -7.69 16.24 3.88
C THR A 788 -8.87 15.85 3.00
N VAL A 789 -8.78 16.16 1.71
CA VAL A 789 -9.74 15.73 0.67
C VAL A 789 -9.41 14.36 0.07
N HIS A 790 -8.37 13.69 0.56
CA HIS A 790 -7.96 12.35 0.13
C HIS A 790 -8.69 11.26 0.93
N VAL A 791 -9.59 10.51 0.29
CA VAL A 791 -10.54 9.60 0.98
C VAL A 791 -9.86 8.53 1.82
N ASP A 792 -8.71 8.01 1.37
CA ASP A 792 -8.01 6.90 2.03
C ASP A 792 -7.14 7.30 3.23
N ALA A 793 -6.82 8.60 3.37
CA ALA A 793 -6.04 9.11 4.48
C ALA A 793 -6.77 8.90 5.82
N ILE A 794 -6.03 8.84 6.94
CA ILE A 794 -6.68 8.86 8.25
C ILE A 794 -7.40 10.18 8.45
N MET A 795 -6.80 11.32 8.06
CA MET A 795 -7.34 12.67 8.24
C MET A 795 -8.51 13.03 7.30
N TYR A 796 -9.08 12.06 6.57
CA TYR A 796 -10.34 12.28 5.84
C TYR A 796 -11.52 12.32 6.83
N PRO A 797 -12.43 13.32 6.78
CA PRO A 797 -13.42 13.53 7.85
C PRO A 797 -14.37 12.37 8.11
N HIS A 798 -14.78 11.63 7.07
CA HIS A 798 -15.78 10.56 7.21
C HIS A 798 -15.14 9.22 7.55
N VAL A 799 -15.76 8.53 8.50
CA VAL A 799 -15.34 7.20 8.97
C VAL A 799 -16.46 6.20 8.73
N GLN A 800 -16.13 5.08 8.10
CA GLN A 800 -17.09 4.04 7.75
C GLN A 800 -17.24 3.02 8.88
N VAL A 801 -18.49 2.70 9.20
CA VAL A 801 -18.87 1.62 10.13
C VAL A 801 -18.16 0.31 9.76
N GLY A 802 -17.57 -0.37 10.73
CA GLY A 802 -16.89 -1.66 10.55
C GLY A 802 -15.49 -1.60 9.92
N VAL A 803 -15.03 -0.46 9.38
CA VAL A 803 -13.70 -0.34 8.75
C VAL A 803 -12.61 -0.13 9.83
N ARG A 804 -11.36 -0.54 9.55
CA ARG A 804 -10.16 -0.07 10.29
C ARG A 804 -9.18 0.57 9.32
N LYS A 805 -8.93 1.86 9.47
CA LYS A 805 -7.86 2.57 8.75
C LYS A 805 -6.52 2.49 9.51
N VAL A 806 -5.46 2.90 8.83
CA VAL A 806 -4.11 3.16 9.36
C VAL A 806 -3.63 4.49 8.76
N LEU A 807 -2.43 4.96 9.11
CA LEU A 807 -1.85 6.15 8.49
C LEU A 807 -1.54 5.87 7.00
N GLY A 808 -2.09 6.68 6.11
CA GLY A 808 -1.77 6.72 4.70
C GLY A 808 -0.60 7.66 4.39
N TYR A 809 -0.20 7.71 3.12
CA TYR A 809 0.93 8.54 2.67
C TYR A 809 0.76 10.02 3.01
N ASP A 810 -0.45 10.56 2.81
CA ASP A 810 -0.76 11.98 3.05
C ASP A 810 -0.59 12.35 4.54
N ASP A 811 -1.03 11.48 5.45
CA ASP A 811 -0.91 11.66 6.90
C ASP A 811 0.57 11.61 7.36
N VAL A 812 1.33 10.68 6.78
CA VAL A 812 2.77 10.51 7.04
C VAL A 812 3.58 11.69 6.53
N LEU A 813 3.24 12.23 5.36
CA LEU A 813 3.89 13.41 4.81
C LEU A 813 3.55 14.63 5.67
N GLY A 814 2.28 14.84 6.01
CA GLY A 814 1.82 15.94 6.85
C GLY A 814 2.50 15.98 8.23
N ILE A 815 2.54 14.85 8.95
CA ILE A 815 3.17 14.82 10.29
C ILE A 815 4.69 15.01 10.22
N ARG A 816 5.36 14.55 9.15
CA ARG A 816 6.80 14.80 8.93
C ARG A 816 7.10 16.23 8.54
N THR A 817 6.21 16.90 7.81
CA THR A 817 6.34 18.33 7.50
C THR A 817 6.12 19.18 8.77
N LEU A 818 5.16 18.82 9.62
CA LEU A 818 4.89 19.55 10.87
C LEU A 818 5.95 19.30 11.95
N TYR A 819 6.47 18.06 12.02
CA TYR A 819 7.52 17.62 12.93
C TYR A 819 8.65 16.91 12.16
N PRO A 820 9.58 17.66 11.54
CA PRO A 820 10.78 17.07 10.95
C PRO A 820 11.65 16.44 12.03
N PHE A 821 12.27 15.31 11.71
CA PHE A 821 13.13 14.52 12.61
C PHE A 821 14.30 15.36 13.14
#